data_AF-A0A1E8PW93-F1
#
_entry.id   AF-A0A1E8PW93-F1
#
_cell.length_a   1.000
_cell.length_b   1.000
_cell.length_c   1.000
_cell.angle_alpha   90.00
_cell.angle_beta   90.00
_cell.angle_gamma   90.00
#
_symmetry.space_group_name_H-M   'P 1'
#
loop_
_entity.id
_entity.type
_entity.pdbx_description
1 polymer ?
#
loop_
_entity_poly.entity_id
_entity_poly.type
_entity_poly.pdbx_seq_one_letter_code
_entity_poly.pdbx_strand_id
1 'polypeptide(L)'
;MIIGVLATVVVGALAVKRVLWLTNLIRSGAKTIDEGARKDNLSERITTQFKEVFAQTRLLRWSIPGIAHFFTMWGFFILATVYLEAFGVLFYPKFAIPFVGHWNALGFLQDFFALAVLFGIIVFAIIRLRSEPKEYGRDSRFYGSHTGGAWLILFMIFNVIWTYALFRGAAVATENLPYGWGAFFSHGMGTILSPLGETPNIIIERVALLLHIGVMLVFLLIVLHSKHLHIGLAPINVTFKRLPNALGPLLPMEHDGKYIDFEDPDEDAVFGRGKIEDFTWKGYLDFTTCTECGRCQSQCPAWNTGKPLSPKLVIMNLRDHLFAKAPYILGDKESPLENTPEGGLAENLKGEKKHDEHAHDHVPESGFERIMGSGPEQATRPLVGTLEEGGVIDPDVLWSCTTCGACVEQCPVDIEHIDHIVDMRRYQVMVASEFPAELSGLFKNLETKGNPWGASARDRTAWINEVDFDVPVYGEDVDSFDGFEYLFYVGCAGAFEDRAKKTTKAVAELLAAADVKFLVLGSAESCNGDSARRSGNEFLFQQLAAQNKETIDELFEGTETIDRKIVVTCPHCFNTIGREYKQLGANYTVVHHTQLLNRLVRDKKLVPVASVSQDVTYHDPCYLGRHNKEYSAPRELIGASGAKLTEMPRHADRGLCCGAGGARMWMEEHIGKRVNHERVEEALNTDAEKIATGCPFCRVMMTDGVGDRAEAIGKQEVEVLDVAQLLLGALDKDAITLPEKGAAAKWSAERAEQRAATKTEEAPAEKTAAELPDEPADVPTEEATAAAAPEAAPVAPAKGGLGMAGGVKKPGAKKAPSASASAPPTEEAAPAGEAPADAKPAAAKGGLGMAGGIKKPGAKKAAPAAASAAPAEAAPADTASEAPAKPVAKGGLGMAGGIKKPGAKKAAPAAASAAPADAAPAESEAVADTSPKPATAKGGLGLAGGIKKPGAKKAAPAAATPAAPADAETSAAPAEATASSAEVSAEPEAPAAPKPPTAKGGLGLAGGIKKPGQKKAAAPAAAAPAATPEPATEQADEPAEQSSNGDAATNGDTAPAAESAAPSVPVKGLGIAPGARRPGKR
;
A
#
# COMPACT_ATOMS: atom_id res chain seq x y z
N MET A 1 6.03 -49.44 -1.71
CA MET A 1 7.12 -49.18 -2.67
C MET A 1 6.63 -48.81 -4.10
N ILE A 2 6.69 -49.72 -5.10
CA ILE A 2 6.74 -49.39 -6.56
C ILE A 2 5.77 -48.28 -7.01
N ILE A 3 4.46 -48.43 -6.78
CA ILE A 3 3.43 -47.47 -7.23
C ILE A 3 3.73 -46.06 -6.69
N GLY A 4 4.06 -45.92 -5.40
CA GLY A 4 4.38 -44.64 -4.78
C GLY A 4 5.65 -44.00 -5.35
N VAL A 5 6.68 -44.80 -5.63
CA VAL A 5 7.93 -44.31 -6.25
C VAL A 5 7.68 -43.81 -7.66
N LEU A 6 6.98 -44.60 -8.49
CA LEU A 6 6.66 -44.23 -9.87
C LEU A 6 5.80 -42.97 -9.93
N ALA A 7 4.75 -42.89 -9.10
CA ALA A 7 3.91 -41.69 -8.99
C ALA A 7 4.73 -40.46 -8.59
N THR A 8 5.67 -40.60 -7.64
CA THR A 8 6.53 -39.51 -7.17
C THR A 8 7.48 -39.02 -8.26
N VAL A 9 8.08 -39.92 -9.05
CA VAL A 9 8.95 -39.54 -10.18
C VAL A 9 8.17 -38.81 -11.27
N VAL A 10 7.01 -39.33 -11.68
CA VAL A 10 6.17 -38.73 -12.73
C VAL A 10 5.64 -37.35 -12.29
N VAL A 11 5.08 -37.26 -11.08
CA VAL A 11 4.56 -35.99 -10.55
C VAL A 11 5.69 -35.00 -10.26
N GLY A 12 6.83 -35.46 -9.75
CA GLY A 12 8.02 -34.64 -9.52
C GLY A 12 8.53 -33.99 -10.81
N ALA A 13 8.60 -34.75 -11.92
CA ALA A 13 8.98 -34.21 -13.23
C ALA A 13 8.00 -33.14 -13.73
N LEU A 14 6.69 -33.36 -13.56
CA LEU A 14 5.65 -32.36 -13.92
C LEU A 14 5.72 -31.10 -13.04
N ALA A 15 5.96 -31.27 -11.73
CA ALA A 15 6.14 -30.18 -10.79
C ALA A 15 7.38 -29.33 -11.11
N VAL A 16 8.52 -29.97 -11.37
CA VAL A 16 9.76 -29.29 -11.80
C VAL A 16 9.55 -28.56 -13.12
N LYS A 17 8.91 -29.18 -14.13
CA LYS A 17 8.57 -28.50 -15.39
C LYS A 17 7.75 -27.22 -15.16
N ARG A 18 6.74 -27.28 -14.28
CA ARG A 18 5.91 -26.10 -13.94
C ARG A 18 6.68 -25.03 -13.18
N VAL A 19 7.54 -25.40 -12.23
CA VAL A 19 8.40 -24.45 -11.50
C VAL A 19 9.39 -23.75 -12.43
N LEU A 20 10.00 -24.49 -13.36
CA LEU A 20 10.91 -23.91 -14.37
C LEU A 20 10.17 -22.94 -15.30
N TRP A 21 8.99 -23.32 -15.81
CA TRP A 21 8.15 -22.44 -16.63
C TRP A 21 7.76 -21.14 -15.90
N LEU A 22 7.32 -21.25 -14.63
CA LEU A 22 7.02 -20.08 -13.79
C LEU A 22 8.25 -19.20 -13.54
N THR A 23 9.41 -19.83 -13.31
CA THR A 23 10.69 -19.12 -13.09
C THR A 23 11.13 -18.37 -14.35
N ASN A 24 10.97 -18.97 -15.53
CA ASN A 24 11.29 -18.34 -16.81
C ASN A 24 10.33 -17.18 -17.09
N LEU A 25 9.01 -17.38 -16.90
CA LEU A 25 8.01 -16.33 -17.10
C LEU A 25 8.24 -15.13 -16.18
N ILE A 26 8.54 -15.36 -14.90
CA ILE A 26 8.85 -14.25 -13.98
C ILE A 26 10.13 -13.53 -14.42
N ARG A 27 11.15 -14.26 -14.91
CA ARG A 27 12.43 -13.70 -15.39
C ARG A 27 12.37 -13.04 -16.77
N SER A 28 11.31 -13.22 -17.55
CA SER A 28 11.17 -12.60 -18.89
C SER A 28 10.51 -11.21 -18.84
N GLY A 29 10.18 -10.70 -17.65
CA GLY A 29 9.82 -9.29 -17.47
C GLY A 29 11.06 -8.40 -17.43
N ALA A 30 10.88 -7.10 -17.73
CA ALA A 30 11.97 -6.14 -17.82
C ALA A 30 12.86 -6.07 -16.56
N LYS A 31 14.11 -5.62 -16.72
CA LYS A 31 15.00 -5.29 -15.60
C LYS A 31 14.43 -4.09 -14.82
N THR A 32 14.75 -4.00 -13.52
CA THR A 32 14.34 -2.86 -12.69
C THR A 32 15.55 -2.18 -12.05
N ILE A 33 15.45 -0.87 -11.90
CA ILE A 33 16.55 0.03 -11.55
C ILE A 33 17.07 -0.17 -10.12
N ASP A 34 16.20 -0.65 -9.23
CA ASP A 34 16.52 -0.97 -7.85
C ASP A 34 16.90 -2.46 -7.64
N GLU A 35 17.19 -3.21 -8.72
CA GLU A 35 17.50 -4.65 -8.65
C GLU A 35 18.72 -4.99 -7.75
N GLY A 36 19.70 -4.09 -7.65
CA GLY A 36 20.77 -4.18 -6.65
C GLY A 36 20.25 -4.00 -5.21
N ALA A 37 19.45 -2.95 -4.99
CA ALA A 37 18.77 -2.63 -3.73
C ALA A 37 17.58 -3.58 -3.39
N ARG A 38 17.35 -4.60 -4.21
CA ARG A 38 16.48 -5.77 -3.92
C ARG A 38 17.26 -7.03 -3.53
N LYS A 39 18.59 -7.02 -3.64
CA LYS A 39 19.50 -8.17 -3.39
C LYS A 39 20.52 -7.93 -2.28
N ASP A 40 20.70 -6.68 -1.86
CA ASP A 40 21.57 -6.26 -0.76
C ASP A 40 21.04 -6.65 0.65
N ASN A 41 21.63 -6.09 1.71
CA ASN A 41 21.07 -6.09 3.09
C ASN A 41 20.59 -7.46 3.60
N LEU A 42 21.35 -8.52 3.31
CA LEU A 42 20.98 -9.92 3.57
C LEU A 42 20.52 -10.18 5.02
N SER A 43 21.16 -9.54 6.02
CA SER A 43 20.78 -9.63 7.43
C SER A 43 19.37 -9.07 7.71
N GLU A 44 19.04 -7.91 7.13
CA GLU A 44 17.69 -7.35 7.24
C GLU A 44 16.68 -8.21 6.50
N ARG A 45 16.98 -8.70 5.29
CA ARG A 45 16.08 -9.59 4.52
C ARG A 45 15.79 -10.90 5.27
N ILE A 46 16.79 -11.53 5.87
CA ILE A 46 16.61 -12.71 6.74
C ILE A 46 15.74 -12.37 7.95
N THR A 47 16.00 -11.24 8.61
CA THR A 47 15.19 -10.75 9.74
C THR A 47 13.74 -10.47 9.33
N THR A 48 13.52 -9.91 8.14
CA THR A 48 12.20 -9.68 7.55
C THR A 48 11.48 -10.99 7.23
N GLN A 49 12.16 -12.00 6.68
CA GLN A 49 11.57 -13.34 6.48
C GLN A 49 11.09 -13.94 7.81
N PHE A 50 11.91 -13.89 8.86
CA PHE A 50 11.48 -14.36 10.18
C PHE A 50 10.29 -13.56 10.74
N LYS A 51 10.31 -12.23 10.61
CA LYS A 51 9.28 -11.31 11.15
C LYS A 51 7.95 -11.37 10.41
N GLU A 52 7.95 -11.41 9.08
CA GLU A 52 6.74 -11.27 8.26
C GLU A 52 6.23 -12.58 7.67
N VAL A 53 7.13 -13.53 7.37
CA VAL A 53 6.75 -14.85 6.82
C VAL A 53 6.61 -15.87 7.94
N PHE A 54 7.63 -16.11 8.76
CA PHE A 54 7.55 -17.15 9.82
C PHE A 54 6.65 -16.74 11.00
N ALA A 55 6.83 -15.53 11.53
CA ALA A 55 6.01 -14.99 12.62
C ALA A 55 4.71 -14.32 12.14
N GLN A 56 4.49 -14.21 10.83
CA GLN A 56 3.25 -13.69 10.21
C GLN A 56 2.72 -12.35 10.77
N THR A 57 3.60 -11.47 11.26
CA THR A 57 3.21 -10.24 12.01
C THR A 57 2.17 -9.38 11.27
N ARG A 58 2.29 -9.22 9.95
CA ARG A 58 1.30 -8.49 9.13
C ARG A 58 -0.07 -9.17 9.09
N LEU A 59 -0.10 -10.50 9.04
CA LEU A 59 -1.34 -11.26 8.91
C LEU A 59 -2.10 -11.33 10.24
N LEU A 60 -1.35 -11.46 11.34
CA LEU A 60 -1.84 -11.46 12.73
C LEU A 60 -2.46 -10.11 13.16
N ARG A 61 -2.20 -9.01 12.44
CA ARG A 61 -2.97 -7.74 12.59
C ARG A 61 -4.49 -7.92 12.49
N TRP A 62 -4.96 -9.00 11.86
CA TRP A 62 -6.37 -9.41 11.85
C TRP A 62 -6.50 -10.77 12.57
N SER A 63 -6.96 -10.77 13.82
CA SER A 63 -6.82 -11.89 14.75
C SER A 63 -7.36 -13.23 14.25
N ILE A 64 -8.68 -13.37 14.03
CA ILE A 64 -9.29 -14.69 13.74
C ILE A 64 -8.73 -15.31 12.45
N PRO A 65 -8.68 -14.62 11.28
CA PRO A 65 -8.15 -15.22 10.06
C PRO A 65 -6.62 -15.38 10.09
N GLY A 66 -5.91 -14.52 10.84
CA GLY A 66 -4.46 -14.59 11.00
C GLY A 66 -4.02 -15.78 11.86
N ILE A 67 -4.68 -16.02 13.00
CA ILE A 67 -4.38 -17.15 13.89
C ILE A 67 -4.68 -18.49 13.20
N ALA A 68 -5.83 -18.60 12.52
CA ALA A 68 -6.14 -19.79 11.73
C ALA A 68 -5.08 -20.06 10.65
N HIS A 69 -4.62 -19.01 9.95
CA HIS A 69 -3.57 -19.14 8.94
C HIS A 69 -2.21 -19.52 9.54
N PHE A 70 -1.82 -18.92 10.65
CA PHE A 70 -0.59 -19.21 11.38
C PHE A 70 -0.50 -20.71 11.72
N PHE A 71 -1.54 -21.28 12.32
CA PHE A 71 -1.59 -22.72 12.60
C PHE A 71 -1.58 -23.59 11.33
N THR A 72 -2.28 -23.20 10.26
CA THR A 72 -2.25 -23.99 9.01
C THR A 72 -0.88 -23.98 8.32
N MET A 73 -0.17 -22.85 8.34
CA MET A 73 1.17 -22.71 7.76
C MET A 73 2.23 -23.45 8.58
N TRP A 74 2.22 -23.33 9.91
CA TRP A 74 3.12 -24.12 10.76
C TRP A 74 2.77 -25.62 10.67
N GLY A 75 1.50 -25.94 10.43
CA GLY A 75 1.05 -27.28 10.07
C GLY A 75 1.73 -27.82 8.81
N PHE A 76 1.92 -27.04 7.74
CA PHE A 76 2.69 -27.48 6.58
C PHE A 76 4.15 -27.83 6.94
N PHE A 77 4.83 -27.01 7.76
CA PHE A 77 6.21 -27.30 8.15
C PHE A 77 6.34 -28.53 9.06
N ILE A 78 5.45 -28.70 10.03
CA ILE A 78 5.49 -29.85 10.95
C ILE A 78 5.02 -31.12 10.22
N LEU A 79 3.94 -31.09 9.44
CA LEU A 79 3.42 -32.25 8.72
C LEU A 79 4.30 -32.64 7.51
N ALA A 80 5.24 -31.80 7.07
CA ALA A 80 6.30 -32.23 6.14
C ALA A 80 7.15 -33.38 6.72
N THR A 81 7.32 -33.45 8.06
CA THR A 81 8.01 -34.57 8.72
C THR A 81 7.24 -35.89 8.59
N VAL A 82 5.90 -35.84 8.66
CA VAL A 82 5.03 -36.99 8.39
C VAL A 82 5.22 -37.51 6.97
N TYR A 83 5.35 -36.62 5.98
CA TYR A 83 5.59 -37.04 4.60
C TYR A 83 6.98 -37.66 4.40
N LEU A 84 8.00 -37.16 5.10
CA LEU A 84 9.33 -37.78 5.11
C LEU A 84 9.26 -39.19 5.71
N GLU A 85 8.53 -39.38 6.81
CA GLU A 85 8.27 -40.72 7.38
C GLU A 85 7.50 -41.61 6.42
N ALA A 86 6.40 -41.13 5.83
CA ALA A 86 5.60 -41.90 4.87
C ALA A 86 6.43 -42.38 3.67
N PHE A 87 7.33 -41.55 3.15
CA PHE A 87 8.28 -41.96 2.12
C PHE A 87 9.28 -43.03 2.60
N GLY A 88 9.73 -42.99 3.85
CA GLY A 88 10.55 -44.05 4.44
C GLY A 88 9.77 -45.36 4.64
N VAL A 89 8.53 -45.29 5.11
CA VAL A 89 7.63 -46.45 5.33
C VAL A 89 7.31 -47.19 4.01
N LEU A 90 7.39 -46.53 2.84
CA LEU A 90 7.30 -47.21 1.54
C LEU A 90 8.39 -48.27 1.31
N PHE A 91 9.52 -48.20 2.02
CA PHE A 91 10.68 -49.09 1.92
C PHE A 91 10.90 -49.94 3.18
N TYR A 92 10.70 -49.38 4.38
CA TYR A 92 10.88 -50.06 5.65
C TYR A 92 9.71 -49.75 6.62
N PRO A 93 8.83 -50.72 6.95
CA PRO A 93 7.56 -50.43 7.65
C PRO A 93 7.70 -49.70 8.99
N LYS A 94 8.77 -49.98 9.77
CA LYS A 94 9.03 -49.32 11.07
C LYS A 94 10.00 -48.13 10.95
N PHE A 95 9.94 -47.40 9.83
CA PHE A 95 10.81 -46.25 9.59
C PHE A 95 10.50 -45.08 10.54
N ALA A 96 11.56 -44.53 11.11
CA ALA A 96 11.54 -43.30 11.90
C ALA A 96 12.61 -42.34 11.36
N ILE A 97 12.37 -41.04 11.47
CA ILE A 97 13.37 -40.03 11.10
C ILE A 97 14.61 -40.20 12.00
N PRO A 98 15.84 -40.25 11.46
CA PRO A 98 17.05 -40.31 12.27
C PRO A 98 17.09 -39.21 13.35
N PHE A 99 17.60 -39.58 14.53
CA PHE A 99 17.71 -38.77 15.75
C PHE A 99 16.39 -38.33 16.41
N VAL A 100 15.37 -37.89 15.65
CA VAL A 100 14.15 -37.25 16.19
C VAL A 100 12.87 -38.10 16.08
N GLY A 101 12.84 -39.12 15.21
CA GLY A 101 11.62 -39.89 14.86
C GLY A 101 11.07 -40.82 15.94
N HIS A 102 11.66 -40.82 17.14
CA HIS A 102 11.14 -41.50 18.34
C HIS A 102 10.80 -40.51 19.47
N TRP A 103 10.93 -39.20 19.24
CA TRP A 103 10.64 -38.20 20.26
C TRP A 103 9.12 -38.05 20.40
N ASN A 104 8.57 -38.33 21.59
CA ASN A 104 7.15 -38.07 21.88
C ASN A 104 6.75 -36.61 21.60
N ALA A 105 7.68 -35.66 21.70
CA ALA A 105 7.47 -34.26 21.32
C ALA A 105 7.18 -34.07 19.82
N LEU A 106 7.82 -34.85 18.93
CA LEU A 106 7.55 -34.78 17.48
C LEU A 106 6.20 -35.40 17.14
N GLY A 107 5.87 -36.58 17.70
CA GLY A 107 4.53 -37.17 17.56
C GLY A 107 3.42 -36.25 18.09
N PHE A 108 3.65 -35.59 19.23
CA PHE A 108 2.74 -34.58 19.78
C PHE A 108 2.57 -33.37 18.85
N LEU A 109 3.66 -32.83 18.32
CA LEU A 109 3.60 -31.70 17.39
C LEU A 109 2.85 -32.08 16.10
N GLN A 110 3.08 -33.26 15.54
CA GLN A 110 2.38 -33.74 14.34
C GLN A 110 0.86 -33.85 14.58
N ASP A 111 0.43 -34.50 15.66
CA ASP A 111 -0.99 -34.65 15.99
C ASP A 111 -1.66 -33.33 16.41
N PHE A 112 -0.98 -32.51 17.20
CA PHE A 112 -1.45 -31.17 17.56
C PHE A 112 -1.67 -30.31 16.31
N PHE A 113 -0.70 -30.27 15.39
CA PHE A 113 -0.84 -29.50 14.16
C PHE A 113 -1.85 -30.11 13.19
N ALA A 114 -2.03 -31.43 13.14
CA ALA A 114 -3.09 -32.05 12.35
C ALA A 114 -4.49 -31.58 12.81
N LEU A 115 -4.73 -31.53 14.12
CA LEU A 115 -5.99 -31.02 14.68
C LEU A 115 -6.11 -29.48 14.57
N ALA A 116 -5.03 -28.73 14.75
CA ALA A 116 -5.03 -27.28 14.57
C ALA A 116 -5.27 -26.87 13.11
N VAL A 117 -4.75 -27.62 12.14
CA VAL A 117 -5.06 -27.48 10.71
C VAL A 117 -6.54 -27.79 10.45
N LEU A 118 -7.08 -28.88 11.02
CA LEU A 118 -8.50 -29.23 10.87
C LEU A 118 -9.42 -28.11 11.40
N PHE A 119 -9.13 -27.57 12.58
CA PHE A 119 -9.84 -26.42 13.13
C PHE A 119 -9.68 -25.17 12.25
N GLY A 120 -8.47 -24.93 11.71
CA GLY A 120 -8.20 -23.86 10.75
C GLY A 120 -9.04 -23.97 9.47
N ILE A 121 -9.19 -25.18 8.91
CA ILE A 121 -10.07 -25.44 7.75
C ILE A 121 -11.53 -25.11 8.10
N ILE A 122 -12.02 -25.53 9.27
CA ILE A 122 -13.39 -25.25 9.73
C ILE A 122 -13.62 -23.73 9.85
N VAL A 123 -12.71 -23.01 10.51
CA VAL A 123 -12.75 -21.54 10.59
C VAL A 123 -12.72 -20.90 9.21
N PHE A 124 -11.89 -21.40 8.30
CA PHE A 124 -11.81 -20.91 6.92
C PHE A 124 -13.04 -21.22 6.06
N ALA A 125 -13.75 -22.32 6.30
CA ALA A 125 -15.02 -22.65 5.68
C ALA A 125 -16.12 -21.71 6.18
N ILE A 126 -16.24 -21.55 7.50
CA ILE A 126 -17.21 -20.63 8.13
C ILE A 126 -17.01 -19.19 7.62
N ILE A 127 -15.77 -18.71 7.54
CA ILE A 127 -15.44 -17.37 7.01
C ILE A 127 -15.78 -17.22 5.52
N ARG A 128 -15.78 -18.31 4.73
CA ARG A 128 -16.14 -18.26 3.30
C ARG A 128 -17.65 -18.27 3.10
N LEU A 129 -18.38 -19.09 3.85
CA LEU A 129 -19.85 -19.11 3.84
C LEU A 129 -20.41 -17.76 4.32
N ARG A 130 -19.93 -17.25 5.45
CA ARG A 130 -20.34 -15.94 6.02
C ARG A 130 -19.81 -14.71 5.27
N SER A 131 -19.28 -14.90 4.07
CA SER A 131 -18.84 -13.82 3.17
C SER A 131 -18.90 -14.30 1.72
N GLU A 132 -19.84 -15.19 1.38
CA GLU A 132 -19.93 -15.74 0.03
C GLU A 132 -20.31 -14.62 -0.95
N PRO A 133 -19.52 -14.33 -2.00
CA PRO A 133 -19.79 -13.21 -2.89
C PRO A 133 -21.08 -13.38 -3.72
N LYS A 134 -21.72 -14.56 -3.71
CA LYS A 134 -23.07 -14.72 -4.25
C LYS A 134 -24.16 -14.09 -3.36
N GLU A 135 -23.99 -14.07 -2.03
CA GLU A 135 -24.98 -13.50 -1.10
C GLU A 135 -24.71 -12.02 -0.81
N TYR A 136 -23.43 -11.65 -0.76
CA TYR A 136 -22.97 -10.32 -0.31
C TYR A 136 -22.43 -9.45 -1.44
N GLY A 137 -22.49 -9.92 -2.70
CA GLY A 137 -22.00 -9.21 -3.88
C GLY A 137 -20.63 -8.56 -3.65
N ARG A 138 -20.57 -7.27 -3.99
CA ARG A 138 -19.41 -6.39 -3.89
C ARG A 138 -18.95 -6.10 -2.44
N ASP A 139 -19.86 -6.13 -1.47
CA ASP A 139 -19.51 -5.96 -0.04
C ASP A 139 -18.71 -7.18 0.50
N SER A 140 -18.69 -8.32 -0.22
CA SER A 140 -17.74 -9.39 0.06
C SER A 140 -16.30 -9.03 -0.33
N ARG A 141 -15.36 -9.14 0.61
CA ARG A 141 -13.91 -9.10 0.33
C ARG A 141 -13.44 -10.19 -0.67
N PHE A 142 -14.23 -11.24 -0.86
CA PHE A 142 -13.98 -12.32 -1.81
C PHE A 142 -14.63 -12.10 -3.19
N TYR A 143 -15.34 -11.00 -3.42
CA TYR A 143 -15.89 -10.61 -4.74
C TYR A 143 -14.83 -10.69 -5.85
N GLY A 144 -15.13 -11.35 -6.96
CA GLY A 144 -14.20 -11.58 -8.08
C GLY A 144 -12.99 -12.50 -7.79
N SER A 145 -12.81 -13.01 -6.57
CA SER A 145 -11.79 -14.02 -6.24
C SER A 145 -12.22 -15.41 -6.73
N HIS A 146 -11.29 -16.31 -7.06
CA HIS A 146 -11.59 -17.69 -7.49
C HIS A 146 -12.12 -18.55 -6.32
N THR A 147 -13.42 -18.51 -6.04
CA THR A 147 -14.06 -19.17 -4.89
C THR A 147 -14.01 -20.70 -5.00
N GLY A 148 -14.33 -21.28 -6.16
CA GLY A 148 -14.24 -22.72 -6.40
C GLY A 148 -12.83 -23.27 -6.17
N GLY A 149 -11.81 -22.55 -6.66
CA GLY A 149 -10.41 -22.87 -6.38
C GLY A 149 -10.04 -22.78 -4.89
N ALA A 150 -10.71 -21.93 -4.10
CA ALA A 150 -10.51 -21.91 -2.65
C ALA A 150 -11.12 -23.16 -1.97
N TRP A 151 -12.32 -23.58 -2.39
CA TRP A 151 -12.97 -24.79 -1.86
C TRP A 151 -12.20 -26.06 -2.22
N LEU A 152 -11.67 -26.18 -3.44
CA LEU A 152 -10.77 -27.27 -3.84
C LEU A 152 -9.55 -27.37 -2.92
N ILE A 153 -8.92 -26.23 -2.57
CA ILE A 153 -7.78 -26.22 -1.65
C ILE A 153 -8.19 -26.62 -0.23
N LEU A 154 -9.31 -26.12 0.30
CA LEU A 154 -9.81 -26.55 1.63
C LEU A 154 -10.08 -28.07 1.66
N PHE A 155 -10.66 -28.62 0.59
CA PHE A 155 -10.88 -30.05 0.42
C PHE A 155 -9.57 -30.85 0.34
N MET A 156 -8.56 -30.37 -0.38
CA MET A 156 -7.26 -31.04 -0.46
C MET A 156 -6.49 -31.03 0.88
N ILE A 157 -6.52 -29.93 1.64
CA ILE A 157 -5.91 -29.91 2.99
C ILE A 157 -6.70 -30.83 3.95
N PHE A 158 -8.04 -30.87 3.85
CA PHE A 158 -8.83 -31.88 4.57
C PHE A 158 -8.43 -33.31 4.20
N ASN A 159 -8.19 -33.59 2.90
CA ASN A 159 -7.70 -34.89 2.44
C ASN A 159 -6.34 -35.26 3.02
N VAL A 160 -5.42 -34.31 3.20
CA VAL A 160 -4.15 -34.52 3.93
C VAL A 160 -4.43 -35.00 5.37
N ILE A 161 -5.35 -34.35 6.09
CA ILE A 161 -5.59 -34.64 7.52
C ILE A 161 -6.35 -35.96 7.76
N TRP A 162 -7.39 -36.31 6.99
CA TRP A 162 -8.09 -37.60 7.23
C TRP A 162 -7.29 -38.81 6.74
N THR A 163 -6.50 -38.67 5.68
CA THR A 163 -5.60 -39.74 5.24
C THR A 163 -4.43 -39.93 6.21
N TYR A 164 -3.92 -38.85 6.82
CA TYR A 164 -3.01 -38.90 7.97
C TYR A 164 -3.62 -39.69 9.14
N ALA A 165 -4.83 -39.34 9.56
CA ALA A 165 -5.52 -39.97 10.68
C ALA A 165 -5.69 -41.49 10.49
N LEU A 166 -6.05 -41.95 9.27
CA LEU A 166 -6.14 -43.37 8.95
C LEU A 166 -4.78 -44.06 8.87
N PHE A 167 -3.79 -43.44 8.20
CA PHE A 167 -2.45 -44.02 8.09
C PHE A 167 -1.80 -44.20 9.46
N ARG A 168 -1.80 -43.16 10.30
CA ARG A 168 -1.24 -43.23 11.65
C ARG A 168 -2.04 -44.14 12.58
N GLY A 169 -3.37 -44.07 12.55
CA GLY A 169 -4.22 -44.95 13.37
C GLY A 169 -4.01 -46.43 13.04
N ALA A 170 -3.92 -46.77 11.75
CA ALA A 170 -3.61 -48.15 11.34
C ALA A 170 -2.18 -48.55 11.75
N ALA A 171 -1.19 -47.66 11.62
CA ALA A 171 0.18 -47.91 12.09
C ALA A 171 0.31 -48.09 13.61
N VAL A 172 -0.62 -47.55 14.42
CA VAL A 172 -0.75 -47.91 15.85
C VAL A 172 -1.30 -49.33 15.99
N ALA A 173 -2.38 -49.66 15.27
CA ALA A 173 -3.02 -50.97 15.32
C ALA A 173 -2.17 -52.12 14.73
N THR A 174 -1.06 -51.82 14.04
CA THR A 174 -0.07 -52.78 13.51
C THR A 174 1.31 -52.68 14.17
N GLU A 175 1.44 -51.92 15.27
CA GLU A 175 2.69 -51.70 16.01
C GLU A 175 3.86 -51.13 15.16
N ASN A 176 3.56 -50.41 14.08
CA ASN A 176 4.54 -49.77 13.20
C ASN A 176 4.81 -48.30 13.56
N LEU A 177 3.93 -47.63 14.33
CA LEU A 177 4.13 -46.24 14.74
C LEU A 177 5.36 -46.10 15.67
N PRO A 178 6.33 -45.21 15.35
CA PRO A 178 7.56 -45.09 16.15
C PRO A 178 7.42 -44.19 17.41
N TYR A 179 6.21 -43.70 17.70
CA TYR A 179 5.91 -42.74 18.77
C TYR A 179 5.04 -43.36 19.88
N GLY A 180 5.39 -43.08 21.14
CA GLY A 180 4.56 -43.39 22.30
C GLY A 180 3.37 -42.44 22.45
N TRP A 181 2.88 -42.28 23.69
CA TRP A 181 1.65 -41.52 24.03
C TRP A 181 1.59 -40.09 23.46
N GLY A 182 2.73 -39.48 23.12
CA GLY A 182 2.79 -38.16 22.51
C GLY A 182 1.96 -38.05 21.24
N ALA A 183 1.86 -39.12 20.44
CA ALA A 183 0.98 -39.19 19.26
C ALA A 183 -0.48 -39.49 19.67
N PHE A 184 -1.07 -38.61 20.49
CA PHE A 184 -2.35 -38.81 21.17
C PHE A 184 -3.56 -38.99 20.23
N PHE A 185 -3.61 -38.28 19.10
CA PHE A 185 -4.70 -38.39 18.12
C PHE A 185 -4.53 -39.63 17.24
N SER A 186 -3.28 -39.95 16.89
CA SER A 186 -2.91 -41.20 16.23
C SER A 186 -3.28 -42.43 17.07
N HIS A 187 -3.00 -42.42 18.37
CA HIS A 187 -3.41 -43.48 19.31
C HIS A 187 -4.94 -43.57 19.48
N GLY A 188 -5.63 -42.42 19.50
CA GLY A 188 -7.10 -42.38 19.49
C GLY A 188 -7.70 -43.03 18.23
N MET A 189 -7.15 -42.71 17.04
CA MET A 189 -7.53 -43.35 15.79
C MET A 189 -7.18 -44.85 15.77
N GLY A 190 -6.04 -45.24 16.34
CA GLY A 190 -5.67 -46.65 16.51
C GLY A 190 -6.65 -47.42 17.39
N THR A 191 -7.20 -46.79 18.42
CA THR A 191 -8.23 -47.37 19.31
C THR A 191 -9.56 -47.59 18.58
N ILE A 192 -9.90 -46.71 17.63
CA ILE A 192 -11.09 -46.84 16.77
C ILE A 192 -10.91 -47.97 15.74
N LEU A 193 -9.68 -48.21 15.27
CA LEU A 193 -9.37 -49.18 14.21
C LEU A 193 -9.00 -50.58 14.74
N SER A 194 -8.51 -50.71 15.97
CA SER A 194 -8.11 -51.99 16.56
C SER A 194 -9.20 -53.09 16.60
N PRO A 195 -10.52 -52.79 16.74
CA PRO A 195 -11.57 -53.83 16.71
C PRO A 195 -11.71 -54.55 15.35
N LEU A 196 -11.07 -54.04 14.30
CA LEU A 196 -11.02 -54.69 12.97
C LEU A 196 -10.02 -55.86 12.93
N GLY A 197 -9.14 -55.99 13.92
CA GLY A 197 -8.09 -57.02 13.97
C GLY A 197 -6.87 -56.73 13.06
N GLU A 198 -5.85 -57.56 13.15
CA GLU A 198 -4.54 -57.34 12.54
C GLU A 198 -4.60 -57.27 10.99
N THR A 199 -5.11 -58.31 10.33
CA THR A 199 -5.08 -58.41 8.86
C THR A 199 -5.80 -57.25 8.16
N PRO A 200 -7.01 -56.80 8.58
CA PRO A 200 -7.62 -55.60 8.00
C PRO A 200 -6.82 -54.32 8.28
N ASN A 201 -6.22 -54.18 9.47
CA ASN A 201 -5.39 -53.00 9.77
C ASN A 201 -4.11 -52.95 8.94
N ILE A 202 -3.44 -54.07 8.66
CA ILE A 202 -2.31 -54.15 7.72
C ILE A 202 -2.73 -53.72 6.30
N ILE A 203 -3.95 -54.04 5.87
CA ILE A 203 -4.48 -53.59 4.57
C ILE A 203 -4.77 -52.09 4.60
N ILE A 204 -5.43 -51.59 5.66
CA ILE A 204 -5.76 -50.17 5.84
C ILE A 204 -4.48 -49.33 5.88
N GLU A 205 -3.46 -49.73 6.65
CA GLU A 205 -2.16 -49.04 6.74
C GLU A 205 -1.52 -48.86 5.36
N ARG A 206 -1.42 -49.94 4.59
CA ARG A 206 -0.79 -49.94 3.25
C ARG A 206 -1.57 -49.12 2.23
N VAL A 207 -2.90 -49.18 2.27
CA VAL A 207 -3.78 -48.40 1.38
C VAL A 207 -3.80 -46.93 1.78
N ALA A 208 -3.91 -46.61 3.07
CA ALA A 208 -3.90 -45.26 3.59
C ALA A 208 -2.54 -44.58 3.37
N LEU A 209 -1.42 -45.29 3.49
CA LEU A 209 -0.08 -44.79 3.14
C LEU A 209 0.01 -44.37 1.68
N LEU A 210 -0.38 -45.25 0.74
CA LEU A 210 -0.36 -44.95 -0.69
C LEU A 210 -1.34 -43.81 -1.05
N LEU A 211 -2.50 -43.76 -0.38
CA LEU A 211 -3.49 -42.71 -0.54
C LEU A 211 -3.00 -41.36 0.00
N HIS A 212 -2.36 -41.32 1.17
CA HIS A 212 -1.83 -40.11 1.80
C HIS A 212 -0.71 -39.48 0.94
N ILE A 213 0.19 -40.31 0.41
CA ILE A 213 1.22 -39.88 -0.55
C ILE A 213 0.57 -39.45 -1.87
N GLY A 214 -0.39 -40.21 -2.40
CA GLY A 214 -1.11 -39.86 -3.63
C GLY A 214 -1.85 -38.52 -3.54
N VAL A 215 -2.54 -38.26 -2.43
CA VAL A 215 -3.19 -36.98 -2.12
C VAL A 215 -2.17 -35.83 -2.13
N MET A 216 -1.01 -36.01 -1.51
CA MET A 216 0.05 -34.99 -1.49
C MET A 216 0.62 -34.71 -2.90
N LEU A 217 0.88 -35.75 -3.69
CA LEU A 217 1.38 -35.61 -5.05
C LEU A 217 0.36 -34.89 -5.97
N VAL A 218 -0.93 -35.24 -5.87
CA VAL A 218 -2.01 -34.51 -6.57
C VAL A 218 -2.11 -33.07 -6.06
N PHE A 219 -2.00 -32.86 -4.75
CA PHE A 219 -2.07 -31.53 -4.14
C PHE A 219 -0.91 -30.64 -4.61
N LEU A 220 0.33 -31.15 -4.70
CA LEU A 220 1.49 -30.43 -5.22
C LEU A 220 1.24 -29.86 -6.62
N LEU A 221 0.66 -30.64 -7.54
CA LEU A 221 0.32 -30.14 -8.87
C LEU A 221 -0.80 -29.10 -8.82
N ILE A 222 -1.81 -29.27 -7.97
CA ILE A 222 -2.87 -28.27 -7.76
C ILE A 222 -2.29 -26.96 -7.20
N VAL A 223 -1.34 -27.01 -6.25
CA VAL A 223 -0.68 -25.84 -5.68
C VAL A 223 0.06 -25.06 -6.77
N LEU A 224 0.80 -25.72 -7.65
CA LEU A 224 1.59 -25.09 -8.72
C LEU A 224 0.76 -24.54 -9.91
N HIS A 225 -0.55 -24.83 -9.95
CA HIS A 225 -1.49 -24.37 -10.98
C HIS A 225 -2.70 -23.62 -10.40
N SER A 226 -2.66 -23.20 -9.14
CA SER A 226 -3.75 -22.47 -8.48
C SER A 226 -3.23 -21.35 -7.59
N LYS A 227 -4.14 -20.55 -7.05
CA LYS A 227 -3.81 -19.48 -6.10
C LYS A 227 -3.18 -19.92 -4.78
N HIS A 228 -2.98 -21.22 -4.52
CA HIS A 228 -2.18 -21.68 -3.39
C HIS A 228 -0.67 -21.60 -3.65
N LEU A 229 -0.26 -21.35 -4.91
CA LEU A 229 1.13 -21.05 -5.33
C LEU A 229 1.83 -19.98 -4.46
N HIS A 230 1.06 -19.08 -3.84
CA HIS A 230 1.59 -18.10 -2.88
C HIS A 230 2.38 -18.71 -1.72
N ILE A 231 2.16 -19.99 -1.35
CA ILE A 231 2.97 -20.66 -0.31
C ILE A 231 4.46 -20.72 -0.70
N GLY A 232 4.76 -20.81 -2.00
CA GLY A 232 6.12 -20.74 -2.54
C GLY A 232 6.56 -19.34 -2.97
N LEU A 233 5.66 -18.54 -3.57
CA LEU A 233 6.03 -17.22 -4.10
C LEU A 233 6.03 -16.09 -3.05
N ALA A 234 5.23 -16.15 -2.00
CA ALA A 234 5.19 -15.08 -0.98
C ALA A 234 6.53 -14.89 -0.23
N PRO A 235 7.25 -15.95 0.21
CA PRO A 235 8.59 -15.79 0.74
C PRO A 235 9.56 -15.14 -0.26
N ILE A 236 9.44 -15.48 -1.55
CA ILE A 236 10.28 -14.94 -2.62
C ILE A 236 9.99 -13.44 -2.81
N ASN A 237 8.72 -13.03 -2.91
CA ASN A 237 8.35 -11.62 -3.07
C ASN A 237 8.73 -10.77 -1.84
N VAL A 238 8.53 -11.28 -0.62
CA VAL A 238 8.95 -10.61 0.62
C VAL A 238 10.49 -10.55 0.74
N THR A 239 11.24 -11.38 0.02
CA THR A 239 12.71 -11.25 -0.09
C THR A 239 13.10 -10.11 -1.03
N PHE A 240 12.44 -9.98 -2.19
CA PHE A 240 12.77 -9.02 -3.26
C PHE A 240 11.97 -7.71 -3.23
N LYS A 241 11.25 -7.43 -2.15
CA LYS A 241 10.61 -6.13 -1.93
C LYS A 241 11.63 -5.02 -1.65
N ARG A 242 11.16 -3.77 -1.74
CA ARG A 242 11.86 -2.59 -1.22
C ARG A 242 11.88 -2.60 0.31
N LEU A 243 13.05 -2.28 0.89
CA LEU A 243 13.24 -2.14 2.34
C LEU A 243 13.12 -0.66 2.77
N PRO A 244 12.72 -0.36 4.02
CA PRO A 244 12.23 -1.31 5.04
C PRO A 244 10.78 -1.80 4.75
N ASN A 245 10.07 -1.18 3.81
CA ASN A 245 8.73 -1.59 3.37
C ASN A 245 8.42 -1.08 1.96
N ALA A 246 7.43 -1.68 1.29
CA ALA A 246 7.07 -1.37 -0.08
C ALA A 246 6.57 0.08 -0.33
N LEU A 247 6.16 0.84 0.69
CA LEU A 247 5.84 2.28 0.59
C LEU A 247 7.10 3.16 0.71
N GLY A 248 8.03 2.95 -0.22
CA GLY A 248 9.18 3.82 -0.47
C GLY A 248 8.79 5.11 -1.22
N PRO A 249 9.76 5.88 -1.73
CA PRO A 249 9.50 6.83 -2.83
C PRO A 249 8.94 6.08 -4.04
N LEU A 250 8.12 6.74 -4.86
CA LEU A 250 7.76 6.20 -6.18
C LEU A 250 9.04 6.08 -7.02
N LEU A 251 9.24 4.95 -7.70
CA LEU A 251 10.42 4.75 -8.55
C LEU A 251 10.46 5.79 -9.69
N PRO A 252 11.66 6.16 -10.20
CA PRO A 252 11.80 6.90 -11.46
C PRO A 252 11.15 6.14 -12.62
N MET A 253 11.02 6.75 -13.79
CA MET A 253 10.81 5.97 -15.00
C MET A 253 12.09 5.26 -15.40
N GLU A 254 11.94 3.99 -15.80
CA GLU A 254 13.03 3.08 -16.10
C GLU A 254 12.79 2.36 -17.43
N HIS A 255 13.84 2.30 -18.25
CA HIS A 255 13.94 1.44 -19.42
C HIS A 255 15.14 0.51 -19.24
N ASP A 256 14.90 -0.78 -19.44
CA ASP A 256 15.86 -1.88 -19.30
C ASP A 256 16.78 -1.82 -18.05
N GLY A 257 16.26 -1.32 -16.93
CA GLY A 257 16.97 -1.20 -15.65
C GLY A 257 17.87 0.04 -15.50
N LYS A 258 17.83 0.98 -16.44
CA LYS A 258 18.44 2.32 -16.34
C LYS A 258 17.39 3.38 -16.02
N TYR A 259 17.83 4.58 -15.62
CA TYR A 259 17.00 5.79 -15.71
C TYR A 259 16.73 6.09 -17.19
N ILE A 260 15.52 6.52 -17.53
CA ILE A 260 15.27 7.12 -18.84
C ILE A 260 15.73 8.59 -18.77
N ASP A 261 16.66 8.96 -19.65
CA ASP A 261 16.95 10.37 -19.92
C ASP A 261 15.82 10.97 -20.77
N PHE A 262 15.40 12.19 -20.48
CA PHE A 262 14.34 12.87 -21.21
C PHE A 262 14.88 13.85 -22.28
N GLU A 263 16.18 14.15 -22.26
CA GLU A 263 16.85 14.97 -23.29
C GLU A 263 17.38 14.10 -24.44
N ASP A 264 17.85 12.88 -24.14
CA ASP A 264 18.36 11.89 -25.12
C ASP A 264 17.93 10.45 -24.75
N PRO A 265 16.62 10.08 -24.89
CA PRO A 265 16.11 8.74 -24.60
C PRO A 265 16.61 7.69 -25.61
N ASP A 266 16.86 6.45 -25.14
CA ASP A 266 17.10 5.28 -26.01
C ASP A 266 15.95 5.15 -27.06
N GLU A 267 16.25 4.81 -28.32
CA GLU A 267 15.26 4.84 -29.44
C GLU A 267 14.03 3.93 -29.22
N ASP A 268 14.16 2.88 -28.39
CA ASP A 268 13.11 1.94 -27.99
C ASP A 268 12.58 2.16 -26.56
N ALA A 269 12.88 3.31 -25.94
CA ALA A 269 12.44 3.66 -24.59
C ALA A 269 10.91 3.79 -24.46
N VAL A 270 10.30 2.87 -23.70
CA VAL A 270 8.87 2.91 -23.36
C VAL A 270 8.63 3.76 -22.11
N PHE A 271 7.96 4.91 -22.27
CA PHE A 271 7.54 5.75 -21.17
C PHE A 271 6.34 5.13 -20.42
N GLY A 272 6.58 4.57 -19.24
CA GLY A 272 5.56 3.90 -18.42
C GLY A 272 5.33 2.44 -18.85
N ARG A 273 4.10 1.95 -18.69
CA ARG A 273 3.70 0.56 -19.01
C ARG A 273 2.33 0.58 -19.71
N GLY A 274 2.31 0.32 -21.02
CA GLY A 274 1.12 0.26 -21.87
C GLY A 274 0.75 -1.15 -22.35
N LYS A 275 1.64 -2.12 -22.17
CA LYS A 275 1.47 -3.55 -22.46
C LYS A 275 1.89 -4.37 -21.25
N ILE A 276 1.52 -5.66 -21.17
CA ILE A 276 1.97 -6.50 -20.05
C ILE A 276 3.48 -6.78 -20.15
N GLU A 277 3.98 -6.87 -21.38
CA GLU A 277 5.38 -7.11 -21.72
C GLU A 277 6.34 -6.04 -21.16
N ASP A 278 5.86 -4.80 -20.97
CA ASP A 278 6.66 -3.69 -20.47
C ASP A 278 7.01 -3.85 -18.97
N PHE A 279 6.24 -4.65 -18.22
CA PHE A 279 6.42 -4.77 -16.76
C PHE A 279 7.68 -5.55 -16.38
N THR A 280 8.24 -5.16 -15.23
CA THR A 280 9.46 -5.78 -14.72
C THR A 280 9.24 -7.20 -14.22
N TRP A 281 10.33 -7.97 -14.09
CA TRP A 281 10.30 -9.28 -13.43
C TRP A 281 9.70 -9.22 -12.01
N LYS A 282 9.87 -8.08 -11.31
CA LYS A 282 9.27 -7.85 -9.99
C LYS A 282 7.77 -7.56 -10.08
N GLY A 283 7.29 -6.89 -11.13
CA GLY A 283 5.86 -6.81 -11.43
C GLY A 283 5.24 -8.19 -11.67
N TYR A 284 5.88 -9.02 -12.49
CA TYR A 284 5.42 -10.41 -12.71
C TYR A 284 5.43 -11.25 -11.42
N LEU A 285 6.43 -11.08 -10.56
CA LEU A 285 6.46 -11.71 -9.23
C LEU A 285 5.31 -11.23 -8.34
N ASP A 286 5.01 -9.93 -8.31
CA ASP A 286 3.87 -9.36 -7.58
C ASP A 286 2.53 -9.94 -8.05
N PHE A 287 2.31 -9.96 -9.37
CA PHE A 287 1.08 -10.45 -9.99
C PHE A 287 0.85 -11.93 -9.64
N THR A 288 1.89 -12.76 -9.82
CA THR A 288 1.83 -14.21 -9.55
C THR A 288 1.74 -14.55 -8.05
N THR A 289 2.17 -13.64 -7.16
CA THR A 289 2.10 -13.82 -5.69
C THR A 289 0.72 -13.50 -5.09
N CYS A 290 -0.22 -12.91 -5.86
CA CYS A 290 -1.51 -12.45 -5.34
C CYS A 290 -2.35 -13.56 -4.67
N THR A 291 -2.55 -13.44 -3.36
CA THR A 291 -3.29 -14.38 -2.49
C THR A 291 -4.82 -14.31 -2.63
N GLU A 292 -5.34 -13.35 -3.39
CA GLU A 292 -6.78 -13.04 -3.54
C GLU A 292 -7.53 -12.80 -2.21
N CYS A 293 -6.83 -12.43 -1.14
CA CYS A 293 -7.36 -12.42 0.23
C CYS A 293 -8.30 -11.24 0.57
N GLY A 294 -8.41 -10.23 -0.30
CA GLY A 294 -9.31 -9.10 -0.14
C GLY A 294 -8.87 -7.98 0.82
N ARG A 295 -7.76 -8.14 1.56
CA ARG A 295 -7.29 -7.14 2.55
C ARG A 295 -7.04 -5.76 1.92
N CYS A 296 -6.39 -5.72 0.76
CA CYS A 296 -6.14 -4.48 0.01
C CYS A 296 -7.40 -3.90 -0.66
N GLN A 297 -8.46 -4.70 -0.86
CA GLN A 297 -9.76 -4.27 -1.38
C GLN A 297 -10.59 -3.62 -0.27
N SER A 298 -10.84 -4.32 0.83
CA SER A 298 -11.62 -3.83 1.99
C SER A 298 -11.02 -2.62 2.72
N GLN A 299 -9.79 -2.23 2.37
CA GLN A 299 -9.09 -1.06 2.92
C GLN A 299 -8.81 0.00 1.85
N CYS A 300 -9.22 -0.23 0.59
CA CYS A 300 -9.18 0.78 -0.45
C CYS A 300 -10.32 1.80 -0.24
N PRO A 301 -10.04 3.12 -0.20
CA PRO A 301 -11.09 4.12 -0.06
C PRO A 301 -12.06 4.06 -1.25
N ALA A 302 -11.54 4.02 -2.48
CA ALA A 302 -12.35 3.97 -3.70
C ALA A 302 -13.30 2.76 -3.73
N TRP A 303 -12.82 1.56 -3.39
CA TRP A 303 -13.67 0.36 -3.32
C TRP A 303 -14.85 0.56 -2.36
N ASN A 304 -14.54 1.01 -1.13
CA ASN A 304 -15.51 1.17 -0.06
C ASN A 304 -16.52 2.30 -0.33
N THR A 305 -16.19 3.26 -1.20
CA THR A 305 -17.11 4.32 -1.65
C THR A 305 -17.80 4.02 -2.98
N GLY A 306 -17.74 2.77 -3.48
CA GLY A 306 -18.48 2.37 -4.68
C GLY A 306 -17.83 2.72 -6.03
N LYS A 307 -16.55 3.09 -6.05
CA LYS A 307 -15.77 3.29 -7.29
C LYS A 307 -15.18 1.96 -7.79
N PRO A 308 -14.93 1.77 -9.11
CA PRO A 308 -14.60 0.45 -9.65
C PRO A 308 -13.25 -0.11 -9.16
N LEU A 309 -12.32 0.73 -8.69
CA LEU A 309 -11.02 0.30 -8.19
C LEU A 309 -11.07 -0.66 -6.99
N SER A 310 -10.84 -1.96 -7.27
CA SER A 310 -10.26 -2.90 -6.31
C SER A 310 -8.78 -3.13 -6.61
N PRO A 311 -7.86 -2.78 -5.71
CA PRO A 311 -6.44 -3.12 -5.84
C PRO A 311 -6.18 -4.63 -5.95
N LYS A 312 -7.08 -5.47 -5.43
CA LYS A 312 -7.02 -6.92 -5.63
C LYS A 312 -7.34 -7.30 -7.08
N LEU A 313 -8.40 -6.72 -7.65
CA LEU A 313 -8.83 -7.06 -9.01
C LEU A 313 -7.85 -6.54 -10.07
N VAL A 314 -7.26 -5.35 -9.89
CA VAL A 314 -6.17 -4.86 -10.76
C VAL A 314 -5.04 -5.89 -10.86
N ILE A 315 -4.50 -6.32 -9.71
CA ILE A 315 -3.40 -7.31 -9.68
C ILE A 315 -3.83 -8.68 -10.22
N MET A 316 -5.10 -9.07 -10.05
CA MET A 316 -5.63 -10.30 -10.67
C MET A 316 -5.74 -10.19 -12.19
N ASN A 317 -6.32 -9.10 -12.73
CA ASN A 317 -6.43 -8.86 -14.17
C ASN A 317 -5.06 -8.86 -14.84
N LEU A 318 -4.07 -8.17 -14.25
CA LEU A 318 -2.67 -8.16 -14.71
C LEU A 318 -2.05 -9.57 -14.69
N ARG A 319 -2.24 -10.34 -13.61
CA ARG A 319 -1.76 -11.74 -13.51
C ARG A 319 -2.40 -12.65 -14.57
N ASP A 320 -3.70 -12.51 -14.80
CA ASP A 320 -4.45 -13.41 -15.65
C ASP A 320 -4.23 -13.10 -17.14
N HIS A 321 -4.08 -11.82 -17.49
CA HIS A 321 -3.58 -11.38 -18.80
C HIS A 321 -2.12 -11.79 -19.03
N LEU A 322 -1.23 -11.65 -18.03
CA LEU A 322 0.14 -12.20 -18.07
C LEU A 322 0.13 -13.72 -18.35
N PHE A 323 -0.71 -14.51 -17.68
CA PHE A 323 -0.79 -15.95 -17.95
C PHE A 323 -1.39 -16.30 -19.32
N ALA A 324 -2.27 -15.47 -19.89
CA ALA A 324 -2.74 -15.62 -21.26
C ALA A 324 -1.64 -15.26 -22.28
N LYS A 325 -0.85 -14.23 -21.99
CA LYS A 325 0.29 -13.75 -22.80
C LYS A 325 1.54 -14.65 -22.71
N ALA A 326 1.72 -15.36 -21.59
CA ALA A 326 2.91 -16.14 -21.27
C ALA A 326 3.41 -17.11 -22.37
N PRO A 327 2.56 -17.84 -23.11
CA PRO A 327 3.04 -18.71 -24.19
C PRO A 327 3.72 -17.95 -25.33
N TYR A 328 3.33 -16.69 -25.55
CA TYR A 328 3.88 -15.84 -26.61
C TYR A 328 5.18 -15.18 -26.13
N ILE A 329 5.19 -14.66 -24.89
CA ILE A 329 6.38 -14.10 -24.23
C ILE A 329 7.53 -15.12 -24.13
N LEU A 330 7.22 -16.40 -23.93
CA LEU A 330 8.21 -17.48 -23.82
C LEU A 330 8.57 -18.16 -25.16
N GLY A 331 7.94 -17.78 -26.27
CA GLY A 331 8.13 -18.45 -27.57
C GLY A 331 7.55 -19.88 -27.65
N ASP A 332 6.67 -20.27 -26.72
CA ASP A 332 5.88 -21.51 -26.83
C ASP A 332 4.87 -21.43 -28.02
N LYS A 333 4.55 -20.21 -28.49
CA LYS A 333 3.64 -19.90 -29.62
C LYS A 333 4.01 -18.58 -30.31
N GLU A 334 3.70 -18.46 -31.61
CA GLU A 334 3.71 -17.18 -32.36
C GLU A 334 2.60 -16.23 -31.86
N SER A 335 2.82 -14.90 -31.96
CA SER A 335 1.85 -13.92 -31.46
C SER A 335 0.54 -13.97 -32.25
N PRO A 336 -0.64 -13.86 -31.61
CA PRO A 336 -1.91 -13.73 -32.33
C PRO A 336 -1.96 -12.45 -33.17
N LEU A 337 -1.25 -11.40 -32.74
CA LEU A 337 -1.18 -10.10 -33.42
C LEU A 337 -0.36 -10.12 -34.71
N GLU A 338 0.53 -11.11 -34.87
CA GLU A 338 1.33 -11.30 -36.09
C GLU A 338 0.58 -12.13 -37.15
N ASN A 339 -0.51 -12.80 -36.75
CA ASN A 339 -1.25 -13.78 -37.54
C ASN A 339 -2.67 -13.30 -37.96
N THR A 340 -3.02 -12.03 -37.74
CA THR A 340 -4.32 -11.45 -38.14
C THR A 340 -4.15 -10.24 -39.06
N PRO A 341 -4.57 -10.30 -40.34
CA PRO A 341 -4.70 -9.10 -41.17
C PRO A 341 -5.96 -8.31 -40.76
N GLU A 342 -5.77 -7.04 -40.40
CA GLU A 342 -6.80 -6.00 -40.22
C GLU A 342 -8.06 -6.40 -39.41
N GLY A 343 -7.99 -6.23 -38.08
CA GLY A 343 -9.15 -6.35 -37.18
C GLY A 343 -8.86 -7.23 -35.97
N GLY A 344 -9.15 -6.72 -34.77
CA GLY A 344 -8.77 -7.38 -33.52
C GLY A 344 -9.65 -8.59 -33.17
N LEU A 345 -9.02 -9.68 -32.70
CA LEU A 345 -9.70 -10.88 -32.22
C LEU A 345 -10.62 -10.66 -30.99
N ALA A 346 -10.63 -9.43 -30.45
CA ALA A 346 -11.39 -9.02 -29.27
C ALA A 346 -12.92 -8.96 -29.47
N GLU A 347 -13.44 -8.94 -30.71
CA GLU A 347 -14.89 -8.83 -30.96
C GLU A 347 -15.73 -9.93 -30.29
N ASN A 348 -15.13 -11.11 -30.07
CA ASN A 348 -15.75 -12.26 -29.42
C ASN A 348 -15.69 -12.23 -27.87
N LEU A 349 -15.03 -11.23 -27.28
CA LEU A 349 -14.96 -10.99 -25.82
C LEU A 349 -15.81 -9.80 -25.36
N LYS A 350 -16.86 -9.46 -26.11
CA LYS A 350 -17.98 -8.65 -25.58
C LYS A 350 -18.55 -9.40 -24.37
N GLY A 351 -18.32 -8.85 -23.17
CA GLY A 351 -18.44 -9.59 -21.91
C GLY A 351 -19.77 -10.33 -21.75
N GLU A 352 -19.72 -11.57 -21.24
CA GLU A 352 -20.92 -12.29 -20.84
C GLU A 352 -21.68 -11.45 -19.80
N LYS A 353 -22.76 -10.77 -20.21
CA LYS A 353 -23.64 -10.01 -19.33
C LYS A 353 -24.35 -10.91 -18.32
N LYS A 354 -23.62 -11.32 -17.29
CA LYS A 354 -24.21 -11.89 -16.08
C LYS A 354 -24.80 -10.73 -15.30
N HIS A 355 -26.08 -10.49 -15.52
CA HIS A 355 -26.92 -9.87 -14.51
C HIS A 355 -26.87 -10.74 -13.25
N ASP A 356 -25.88 -10.47 -12.38
CA ASP A 356 -25.96 -10.87 -10.98
C ASP A 356 -27.14 -10.09 -10.39
N GLU A 357 -28.11 -10.82 -9.83
CA GLU A 357 -29.43 -10.33 -9.38
C GLU A 357 -29.35 -9.43 -8.12
N HIS A 358 -28.17 -8.88 -7.85
CA HIS A 358 -27.70 -8.24 -6.62
C HIS A 358 -26.89 -6.96 -6.87
N ALA A 359 -26.89 -6.42 -8.10
CA ALA A 359 -26.33 -5.12 -8.41
C ALA A 359 -26.95 -4.04 -7.49
N HIS A 360 -26.14 -3.46 -6.61
CA HIS A 360 -26.62 -2.49 -5.61
C HIS A 360 -26.99 -1.15 -6.26
N ASP A 361 -28.10 -0.52 -5.83
CA ASP A 361 -28.71 0.71 -6.40
C ASP A 361 -27.83 1.98 -6.38
N HIS A 362 -26.53 1.88 -6.09
CA HIS A 362 -25.60 2.98 -5.87
C HIS A 362 -24.24 2.79 -6.57
N VAL A 363 -24.03 1.68 -7.29
CA VAL A 363 -22.78 1.36 -7.98
C VAL A 363 -23.09 0.83 -9.38
N PRO A 364 -22.62 1.48 -10.46
CA PRO A 364 -22.61 0.85 -11.77
C PRO A 364 -21.59 -0.30 -11.74
N GLU A 365 -22.05 -1.54 -11.59
CA GLU A 365 -21.19 -2.72 -11.67
C GLU A 365 -21.02 -3.17 -13.12
N SER A 366 -22.06 -3.02 -13.95
CA SER A 366 -22.01 -3.13 -15.40
C SER A 366 -21.00 -2.13 -15.99
N GLY A 367 -19.98 -2.65 -16.67
CA GLY A 367 -18.86 -1.86 -17.20
C GLY A 367 -17.52 -2.36 -16.66
N PHE A 368 -17.41 -2.56 -15.35
CA PHE A 368 -16.12 -2.74 -14.66
C PHE A 368 -15.86 -4.20 -14.23
N GLU A 369 -16.51 -5.15 -14.89
CA GLU A 369 -16.47 -6.58 -14.57
C GLU A 369 -15.12 -7.21 -14.94
N ARG A 370 -14.66 -8.17 -14.12
CA ARG A 370 -13.46 -8.96 -14.46
C ARG A 370 -13.82 -9.99 -15.54
N ILE A 371 -13.67 -9.60 -16.81
CA ILE A 371 -13.70 -10.52 -17.95
C ILE A 371 -12.72 -11.67 -17.70
N MET A 372 -13.25 -12.88 -17.69
CA MET A 372 -12.55 -14.14 -17.42
C MET A 372 -12.01 -14.74 -18.71
N GLY A 373 -10.73 -15.13 -18.75
CA GLY A 373 -10.18 -15.83 -19.90
C GLY A 373 -8.76 -16.34 -19.68
N SER A 374 -8.32 -17.22 -20.58
CA SER A 374 -6.94 -17.71 -20.70
C SER A 374 -6.58 -18.13 -22.13
N GLY A 375 -7.37 -17.68 -23.12
CA GLY A 375 -7.18 -17.96 -24.55
C GLY A 375 -6.46 -16.81 -25.27
N PRO A 376 -6.24 -16.93 -26.59
CA PRO A 376 -5.64 -15.87 -27.41
C PRO A 376 -6.38 -14.53 -27.29
N GLU A 377 -7.70 -14.58 -27.13
CA GLU A 377 -8.60 -13.42 -27.03
C GLU A 377 -8.27 -12.60 -25.78
N GLN A 378 -7.97 -13.28 -24.66
CA GLN A 378 -7.51 -12.65 -23.41
C GLN A 378 -6.09 -12.05 -23.55
N ALA A 379 -5.29 -12.57 -24.48
CA ALA A 379 -3.93 -12.10 -24.75
C ALA A 379 -3.86 -10.93 -25.77
N THR A 380 -4.91 -10.73 -26.58
CA THR A 380 -5.01 -9.62 -27.56
C THR A 380 -5.63 -8.33 -27.00
N ARG A 381 -6.22 -8.36 -25.80
CA ARG A 381 -6.82 -7.18 -25.14
C ARG A 381 -5.77 -6.08 -24.87
N PRO A 382 -6.10 -4.79 -25.04
CA PRO A 382 -5.22 -3.70 -24.62
C PRO A 382 -5.10 -3.66 -23.09
N LEU A 383 -3.96 -3.22 -22.56
CA LEU A 383 -3.70 -3.23 -21.11
C LEU A 383 -4.65 -2.27 -20.36
N VAL A 384 -4.84 -1.09 -20.93
CA VAL A 384 -5.78 -0.06 -20.49
C VAL A 384 -6.75 0.22 -21.64
N GLY A 385 -8.02 0.44 -21.32
CA GLY A 385 -9.10 0.71 -22.27
C GLY A 385 -10.46 0.37 -21.68
N THR A 386 -11.55 0.89 -22.24
CA THR A 386 -12.92 0.68 -21.73
C THR A 386 -13.40 -0.77 -21.96
N LEU A 387 -14.60 -1.09 -21.47
CA LEU A 387 -15.25 -2.37 -21.75
C LEU A 387 -15.49 -2.60 -23.25
N GLU A 388 -15.84 -1.55 -23.99
CA GLU A 388 -16.10 -1.56 -25.44
C GLU A 388 -14.82 -1.84 -26.24
N GLU A 389 -13.69 -1.29 -25.79
CA GLU A 389 -12.34 -1.54 -26.30
C GLU A 389 -11.78 -2.90 -25.84
N GLY A 390 -12.45 -3.54 -24.87
CA GLY A 390 -12.04 -4.79 -24.26
C GLY A 390 -10.83 -4.68 -23.34
N GLY A 391 -10.52 -3.50 -22.78
CA GLY A 391 -9.32 -3.26 -21.98
C GLY A 391 -9.20 -4.14 -20.73
N VAL A 392 -7.98 -4.50 -20.34
CA VAL A 392 -7.69 -5.35 -19.17
C VAL A 392 -7.90 -4.60 -17.85
N ILE A 393 -7.58 -3.31 -17.84
CA ILE A 393 -7.84 -2.36 -16.76
C ILE A 393 -8.62 -1.18 -17.34
N ASP A 394 -9.83 -0.96 -16.85
CA ASP A 394 -10.63 0.18 -17.27
C ASP A 394 -10.03 1.53 -16.78
N PRO A 395 -10.08 2.63 -17.57
CA PRO A 395 -9.59 3.94 -17.15
C PRO A 395 -10.13 4.41 -15.79
N ASP A 396 -11.42 4.22 -15.45
CA ASP A 396 -11.97 4.67 -14.17
C ASP A 396 -11.44 3.84 -12.98
N VAL A 397 -11.09 2.57 -13.18
CA VAL A 397 -10.33 1.77 -12.19
C VAL A 397 -8.97 2.42 -11.92
N LEU A 398 -8.33 2.89 -12.98
CA LEU A 398 -6.99 3.49 -12.97
C LEU A 398 -7.00 4.88 -12.32
N TRP A 399 -7.93 5.74 -12.72
CA TRP A 399 -8.06 7.13 -12.26
C TRP A 399 -8.67 7.24 -10.86
N SER A 400 -9.49 6.28 -10.42
CA SER A 400 -9.97 6.18 -9.02
C SER A 400 -8.88 6.02 -7.95
N CYS A 401 -7.62 5.78 -8.32
CA CYS A 401 -6.53 5.60 -7.35
C CYS A 401 -6.09 6.93 -6.70
N THR A 402 -6.10 6.97 -5.37
CA THR A 402 -5.68 8.14 -4.56
C THR A 402 -4.23 8.06 -4.05
N THR A 403 -3.40 7.15 -4.60
CA THR A 403 -1.99 6.87 -4.22
C THR A 403 -1.69 6.73 -2.72
N CYS A 404 -2.71 6.51 -1.89
CA CYS A 404 -2.60 6.68 -0.45
C CYS A 404 -1.92 5.52 0.31
N GLY A 405 -1.71 4.36 -0.33
CA GLY A 405 -0.91 3.24 0.22
C GLY A 405 -1.63 2.23 1.10
N ALA A 406 -2.94 2.38 1.35
CA ALA A 406 -3.70 1.44 2.17
C ALA A 406 -3.66 -0.01 1.63
N CYS A 407 -3.64 -0.18 0.31
CA CYS A 407 -3.50 -1.47 -0.35
C CYS A 407 -2.17 -2.18 -0.08
N VAL A 408 -1.07 -1.41 -0.03
CA VAL A 408 0.30 -1.92 0.19
C VAL A 408 0.54 -2.23 1.67
N GLU A 409 0.20 -1.31 2.58
CA GLU A 409 0.34 -1.48 4.04
C GLU A 409 -0.49 -2.67 4.57
N GLN A 410 -1.63 -2.97 3.94
CA GLN A 410 -2.50 -4.09 4.29
C GLN A 410 -2.21 -5.36 3.45
N CYS A 411 -1.19 -5.33 2.58
CA CYS A 411 -0.74 -6.50 1.85
C CYS A 411 0.18 -7.37 2.74
N PRO A 412 -0.18 -8.65 2.99
CA PRO A 412 0.67 -9.56 3.77
C PRO A 412 1.85 -10.12 2.97
N VAL A 413 1.98 -9.77 1.68
CA VAL A 413 2.97 -10.29 0.73
C VAL A 413 3.69 -9.18 -0.08
N ASP A 414 3.65 -7.94 0.43
CA ASP A 414 4.38 -6.75 -0.08
C ASP A 414 4.24 -6.44 -1.59
N ILE A 415 3.05 -6.62 -2.17
CA ILE A 415 2.77 -6.23 -3.56
C ILE A 415 2.77 -4.69 -3.69
N GLU A 416 3.55 -4.18 -4.64
CA GLU A 416 3.83 -2.76 -4.90
C GLU A 416 2.69 -2.11 -5.74
N HIS A 417 1.45 -2.23 -5.24
CA HIS A 417 0.20 -1.88 -5.94
C HIS A 417 0.12 -0.43 -6.49
N ILE A 418 0.84 0.53 -5.92
CA ILE A 418 0.79 1.93 -6.39
C ILE A 418 1.60 2.08 -7.66
N ASP A 419 2.81 1.53 -7.65
CA ASP A 419 3.79 1.62 -8.72
C ASP A 419 3.19 1.13 -10.03
N HIS A 420 2.62 -0.08 -10.04
CA HIS A 420 1.91 -0.65 -11.18
C HIS A 420 0.78 0.24 -11.73
N ILE A 421 0.08 0.98 -10.86
CA ILE A 421 -0.99 1.90 -11.27
C ILE A 421 -0.42 3.20 -11.83
N VAL A 422 0.59 3.81 -11.20
CA VAL A 422 1.19 5.07 -11.67
C VAL A 422 2.01 4.84 -12.94
N ASP A 423 2.59 3.67 -13.13
CA ASP A 423 3.27 3.28 -14.36
C ASP A 423 2.33 3.13 -15.56
N MET A 424 1.12 2.62 -15.36
CA MET A 424 0.08 2.67 -16.39
C MET A 424 -0.41 4.12 -16.64
N ARG A 425 -0.52 4.96 -15.59
CA ARG A 425 -0.79 6.40 -15.76
C ARG A 425 0.28 7.13 -16.57
N ARG A 426 1.56 6.77 -16.37
CA ARG A 426 2.70 7.35 -17.12
C ARG A 426 2.56 7.12 -18.61
N TYR A 427 2.23 5.89 -19.02
CA TYR A 427 1.95 5.57 -20.42
C TYR A 427 0.71 6.30 -20.94
N GLN A 428 -0.40 6.26 -20.20
CA GLN A 428 -1.66 6.93 -20.54
C GLN A 428 -1.46 8.44 -20.78
N VAL A 429 -0.71 9.14 -19.91
CA VAL A 429 -0.47 10.59 -20.06
C VAL A 429 0.58 10.93 -21.10
N MET A 430 1.73 10.26 -21.11
CA MET A 430 2.88 10.70 -21.94
C MET A 430 2.98 10.01 -23.31
N VAL A 431 2.27 8.90 -23.53
CA VAL A 431 2.27 8.17 -24.81
C VAL A 431 0.90 8.20 -25.46
N ALA A 432 -0.16 7.84 -24.74
CA ALA A 432 -1.52 7.78 -25.31
C ALA A 432 -2.22 9.15 -25.34
N SER A 433 -1.83 10.10 -24.47
CA SER A 433 -2.56 11.35 -24.20
C SER A 433 -4.00 11.13 -23.70
N GLU A 434 -4.26 9.98 -23.06
CA GLU A 434 -5.55 9.55 -22.55
C GLU A 434 -5.62 9.81 -21.02
N PHE A 435 -6.29 10.89 -20.62
CA PHE A 435 -6.47 11.23 -19.21
C PHE A 435 -7.70 12.13 -18.98
N PRO A 436 -8.26 12.16 -17.75
CA PRO A 436 -9.38 13.03 -17.39
C PRO A 436 -9.11 14.50 -17.75
N ALA A 437 -10.05 15.09 -18.50
CA ALA A 437 -9.86 16.38 -19.17
C ALA A 437 -9.53 17.53 -18.21
N GLU A 438 -9.97 17.46 -16.96
CA GLU A 438 -9.68 18.41 -15.89
C GLU A 438 -8.18 18.54 -15.60
N LEU A 439 -7.42 17.46 -15.76
CA LEU A 439 -5.95 17.47 -15.60
C LEU A 439 -5.24 18.34 -16.65
N SER A 440 -5.87 18.63 -17.79
CA SER A 440 -5.33 19.57 -18.79
C SER A 440 -5.12 20.97 -18.20
N GLY A 441 -6.05 21.42 -17.34
CA GLY A 441 -5.93 22.68 -16.61
C GLY A 441 -4.81 22.64 -15.57
N LEU A 442 -4.71 21.53 -14.83
CA LEU A 442 -3.65 21.28 -13.86
C LEU A 442 -2.26 21.35 -14.52
N PHE A 443 -2.04 20.62 -15.62
CA PHE A 443 -0.75 20.57 -16.31
C PHE A 443 -0.35 21.95 -16.84
N LYS A 444 -1.26 22.63 -17.55
CA LYS A 444 -1.02 23.97 -18.07
C LYS A 444 -0.71 24.99 -16.97
N ASN A 445 -1.37 24.92 -15.82
CA ASN A 445 -1.11 25.80 -14.69
C ASN A 445 0.28 25.50 -14.06
N LEU A 446 0.61 24.23 -13.86
CA LEU A 446 1.91 23.81 -13.36
C LEU A 446 3.06 24.23 -14.29
N GLU A 447 2.91 24.02 -15.60
CA GLU A 447 3.88 24.39 -16.64
C GLU A 447 4.06 25.92 -16.75
N THR A 448 2.96 26.68 -16.88
CA THR A 448 3.02 28.12 -17.21
C THR A 448 3.04 29.06 -16.01
N LYS A 449 2.82 28.55 -14.79
CA LYS A 449 2.77 29.33 -13.54
C LYS A 449 3.52 28.69 -12.36
N GLY A 450 4.10 27.50 -12.53
CA GLY A 450 4.78 26.79 -11.43
C GLY A 450 3.86 26.44 -10.26
N ASN A 451 2.54 26.47 -10.43
CA ASN A 451 1.57 26.17 -9.37
C ASN A 451 0.22 25.70 -9.95
N PRO A 452 -0.49 24.76 -9.31
CA PRO A 452 -1.71 24.15 -9.88
C PRO A 452 -2.92 25.09 -9.88
N TRP A 453 -2.92 26.15 -9.05
CA TRP A 453 -3.97 27.18 -9.00
C TRP A 453 -3.89 28.20 -10.15
N GLY A 454 -2.79 28.25 -10.91
CA GLY A 454 -2.58 29.21 -11.99
C GLY A 454 -2.32 30.65 -11.53
N ALA A 455 -2.07 30.86 -10.23
CA ALA A 455 -1.80 32.15 -9.62
C ALA A 455 -0.46 32.75 -10.07
N SER A 456 -0.21 34.04 -9.83
CA SER A 456 1.09 34.66 -10.14
C SER A 456 2.14 34.28 -9.10
N ALA A 457 3.38 34.08 -9.53
CA ALA A 457 4.51 33.89 -8.61
C ALA A 457 4.69 35.07 -7.64
N ARG A 458 4.33 36.28 -8.07
CA ARG A 458 4.31 37.50 -7.22
C ARG A 458 3.27 37.47 -6.11
N ASP A 459 2.22 36.67 -6.25
CA ASP A 459 1.17 36.57 -5.23
C ASP A 459 1.59 35.63 -4.09
N ARG A 460 2.70 34.89 -4.24
CA ARG A 460 3.14 33.85 -3.29
C ARG A 460 3.56 34.41 -1.93
N THR A 461 4.07 35.65 -1.89
CA THR A 461 4.45 36.37 -0.67
C THR A 461 3.30 37.16 -0.04
N ALA A 462 2.10 37.18 -0.65
CA ALA A 462 1.00 38.04 -0.20
C ALA A 462 0.63 37.82 1.28
N TRP A 463 0.68 36.57 1.77
CA TRP A 463 0.37 36.21 3.15
C TRP A 463 1.32 36.82 4.20
N ILE A 464 2.55 37.22 3.81
CA ILE A 464 3.53 37.87 4.70
C ILE A 464 3.06 39.27 5.11
N ASN A 465 2.26 39.93 4.26
CA ASN A 465 1.63 41.20 4.60
C ASN A 465 0.52 41.04 5.67
N GLU A 466 0.03 39.82 5.89
CA GLU A 466 -1.03 39.49 6.85
C GLU A 466 -0.52 38.90 8.17
N VAL A 467 0.78 39.06 8.48
CA VAL A 467 1.38 38.81 9.80
C VAL A 467 2.10 40.06 10.28
N ASP A 468 2.23 40.26 11.60
CA ASP A 468 2.79 41.49 12.18
C ASP A 468 4.31 41.45 12.46
N PHE A 469 4.98 40.36 12.05
CA PHE A 469 6.41 40.10 12.30
C PHE A 469 7.19 39.86 11.00
N ASP A 470 8.51 39.78 11.11
CA ASP A 470 9.42 39.60 9.97
C ASP A 470 9.40 38.16 9.40
N VAL A 471 9.28 38.02 8.07
CA VAL A 471 9.40 36.75 7.35
C VAL A 471 10.36 36.96 6.17
N PRO A 472 11.65 36.61 6.31
CA PRO A 472 12.68 37.01 5.35
C PRO A 472 12.55 36.24 4.03
N VAL A 473 12.61 36.96 2.91
CA VAL A 473 12.53 36.39 1.56
C VAL A 473 13.93 36.33 0.94
N TYR A 474 14.35 35.14 0.51
CA TYR A 474 15.59 34.96 -0.23
C TYR A 474 15.55 35.68 -1.59
N GLY A 475 16.60 36.44 -1.89
CA GLY A 475 16.70 37.26 -3.12
C GLY A 475 15.96 38.60 -3.06
N GLU A 476 15.17 38.86 -2.00
CA GLU A 476 14.48 40.15 -1.79
C GLU A 476 14.98 40.85 -0.50
N ASP A 477 15.03 40.14 0.64
CA ASP A 477 15.54 40.64 1.94
C ASP A 477 16.95 40.12 2.30
N VAL A 478 17.30 38.90 1.87
CA VAL A 478 18.53 38.19 2.28
C VAL A 478 19.21 37.45 1.12
N ASP A 479 20.55 37.40 1.16
CA ASP A 479 21.40 36.90 0.06
C ASP A 479 21.90 35.45 0.24
N SER A 480 21.69 34.85 1.42
CA SER A 480 22.32 33.59 1.82
C SER A 480 21.57 32.91 2.96
N PHE A 481 21.77 31.59 3.11
CA PHE A 481 21.24 30.82 4.24
C PHE A 481 22.02 31.01 5.57
N ASP A 482 23.13 31.74 5.54
CA ASP A 482 24.04 31.91 6.68
C ASP A 482 23.34 32.50 7.92
N GLY A 483 23.27 31.72 9.00
CA GLY A 483 22.63 32.08 10.26
C GLY A 483 21.14 31.75 10.36
N PHE A 484 20.54 31.18 9.32
CA PHE A 484 19.22 30.55 9.39
C PHE A 484 19.33 29.08 9.82
N GLU A 485 18.29 28.57 10.47
CA GLU A 485 18.17 27.16 10.88
C GLU A 485 17.34 26.33 9.88
N TYR A 486 16.39 26.95 9.18
CA TYR A 486 15.44 26.27 8.29
C TYR A 486 15.06 27.11 7.06
N LEU A 487 15.05 26.50 5.88
CA LEU A 487 14.19 26.96 4.79
C LEU A 487 12.74 26.56 5.13
N PHE A 488 11.83 27.52 5.22
CA PHE A 488 10.40 27.23 5.26
C PHE A 488 9.86 27.17 3.82
N TYR A 489 9.78 25.97 3.27
CA TYR A 489 9.20 25.75 1.94
C TYR A 489 7.67 25.75 2.07
N VAL A 490 7.03 26.81 1.58
CA VAL A 490 5.61 27.10 1.82
C VAL A 490 4.71 26.15 1.02
N GLY A 491 5.11 25.85 -0.21
CA GLY A 491 4.35 25.07 -1.18
C GLY A 491 3.11 25.81 -1.71
N CYS A 492 2.57 25.36 -2.84
CA CYS A 492 1.51 26.07 -3.53
C CYS A 492 0.23 26.25 -2.69
N ALA A 493 -0.17 25.22 -1.93
CA ALA A 493 -1.38 25.31 -1.11
C ALA A 493 -1.21 26.36 -0.01
N GLY A 494 -0.09 26.31 0.72
CA GLY A 494 0.22 27.24 1.81
C GLY A 494 0.36 28.70 1.37
N ALA A 495 0.65 28.94 0.09
CA ALA A 495 0.76 30.28 -0.48
C ALA A 495 -0.55 30.80 -1.12
N PHE A 496 -1.33 29.94 -1.78
CA PHE A 496 -2.43 30.39 -2.65
C PHE A 496 -3.84 30.04 -2.14
N GLU A 497 -4.03 29.00 -1.31
CA GLU A 497 -5.35 28.57 -0.83
C GLU A 497 -5.65 29.14 0.56
N ASP A 498 -6.79 29.84 0.73
CA ASP A 498 -7.01 30.71 1.89
C ASP A 498 -7.15 30.00 3.26
N ARG A 499 -7.52 28.71 3.27
CA ARG A 499 -7.51 27.91 4.50
C ARG A 499 -6.08 27.47 4.81
N ALA A 500 -5.33 27.02 3.81
CA ALA A 500 -3.93 26.65 3.94
C ALA A 500 -3.00 27.83 4.29
N LYS A 501 -3.26 29.05 3.79
CA LYS A 501 -2.58 30.29 4.24
C LYS A 501 -2.66 30.46 5.76
N LYS A 502 -3.81 30.17 6.38
CA LYS A 502 -3.96 30.21 7.85
C LYS A 502 -3.08 29.18 8.56
N THR A 503 -2.77 28.04 7.93
CA THR A 503 -1.77 27.09 8.43
C THR A 503 -0.36 27.68 8.29
N THR A 504 -0.01 28.24 7.13
CA THR A 504 1.32 28.87 6.89
C THR A 504 1.61 29.97 7.91
N LYS A 505 0.67 30.91 8.10
CA LYS A 505 0.81 32.00 9.08
C LYS A 505 0.96 31.46 10.50
N ALA A 506 0.16 30.47 10.90
CA ALA A 506 0.26 29.87 12.23
C ALA A 506 1.61 29.17 12.45
N VAL A 507 2.15 28.47 11.44
CA VAL A 507 3.49 27.85 11.52
C VAL A 507 4.57 28.93 11.60
N ALA A 508 4.52 29.97 10.77
CA ALA A 508 5.48 31.08 10.81
C ALA A 508 5.48 31.79 12.18
N GLU A 509 4.30 32.07 12.73
CA GLU A 509 4.15 32.72 14.04
C GLU A 509 4.72 31.84 15.17
N LEU A 510 4.47 30.52 15.12
CA LEU A 510 5.04 29.56 16.07
C LEU A 510 6.56 29.40 15.93
N LEU A 511 7.13 29.52 14.73
CA LEU A 511 8.59 29.49 14.55
C LEU A 511 9.25 30.78 15.06
N ALA A 512 8.64 31.94 14.78
CA ALA A 512 9.08 33.23 15.32
C ALA A 512 9.00 33.28 16.85
N ALA A 513 7.89 32.82 17.43
CA ALA A 513 7.68 32.72 18.88
C ALA A 513 8.68 31.78 19.58
N ALA A 514 9.18 30.75 18.87
CA ALA A 514 10.19 29.82 19.37
C ALA A 514 11.63 30.35 19.23
N ASP A 515 11.82 31.57 18.73
CA ASP A 515 13.11 32.10 18.25
C ASP A 515 13.85 31.10 17.36
N VAL A 516 13.15 30.56 16.35
CA VAL A 516 13.75 29.74 15.29
C VAL A 516 14.03 30.63 14.09
N LYS A 517 15.27 30.64 13.60
CA LYS A 517 15.62 31.45 12.42
C LYS A 517 15.21 30.72 11.15
N PHE A 518 14.27 31.28 10.39
CA PHE A 518 13.84 30.73 9.10
C PHE A 518 13.69 31.82 8.03
N LEU A 519 13.77 31.41 6.76
CA LEU A 519 13.47 32.23 5.59
C LEU A 519 12.55 31.48 4.61
N VAL A 520 12.04 32.18 3.60
CA VAL A 520 11.23 31.60 2.51
C VAL A 520 11.84 31.92 1.14
N LEU A 521 11.57 31.07 0.13
CA LEU A 521 12.02 31.29 -1.26
C LEU A 521 11.15 32.30 -2.05
N GLY A 522 10.10 32.86 -1.42
CA GLY A 522 9.27 33.93 -2.00
C GLY A 522 8.80 33.67 -3.42
N SER A 523 9.13 34.59 -4.33
CA SER A 523 8.70 34.53 -5.74
C SER A 523 9.45 33.49 -6.59
N ALA A 524 10.56 32.92 -6.10
CA ALA A 524 11.33 31.87 -6.78
C ALA A 524 10.81 30.44 -6.50
N GLU A 525 10.03 30.23 -5.43
CA GLU A 525 9.48 28.91 -5.08
C GLU A 525 8.40 28.47 -6.08
N SER A 526 8.48 27.24 -6.64
CA SER A 526 7.48 26.71 -7.58
C SER A 526 6.61 25.60 -6.95
N CYS A 527 6.24 24.55 -7.68
CA CYS A 527 5.46 23.42 -7.17
C CYS A 527 6.38 22.22 -6.99
N ASN A 528 6.21 21.45 -5.91
CA ASN A 528 7.01 20.25 -5.67
C ASN A 528 6.83 19.14 -6.74
N GLY A 529 5.86 19.28 -7.65
CA GLY A 529 5.59 18.36 -8.74
C GLY A 529 4.76 17.11 -8.38
N ASP A 530 4.37 16.93 -7.10
CA ASP A 530 3.69 15.70 -6.65
C ASP A 530 2.41 15.41 -7.46
N SER A 531 1.58 16.43 -7.71
CA SER A 531 0.33 16.23 -8.48
C SER A 531 0.61 15.74 -9.89
N ALA A 532 1.55 16.35 -10.63
CA ALA A 532 1.96 15.90 -11.96
C ALA A 532 2.45 14.45 -11.92
N ARG A 533 3.34 14.12 -10.97
CA ARG A 533 3.90 12.76 -10.82
C ARG A 533 2.84 11.71 -10.51
N ARG A 534 1.85 12.00 -9.65
CA ARG A 534 0.78 11.02 -9.33
C ARG A 534 -0.27 10.90 -10.43
N SER A 535 -0.45 11.91 -11.26
CA SER A 535 -1.24 11.78 -12.49
C SER A 535 -0.49 11.06 -13.61
N GLY A 536 0.83 10.89 -13.53
CA GLY A 536 1.64 10.21 -14.54
C GLY A 536 2.41 11.12 -15.49
N ASN A 537 2.27 12.45 -15.39
CA ASN A 537 3.12 13.40 -16.12
C ASN A 537 4.49 13.49 -15.43
N GLU A 538 5.36 12.52 -15.74
CA GLU A 538 6.71 12.44 -15.15
C GLU A 538 7.61 13.56 -15.68
N PHE A 539 7.55 13.91 -16.97
CA PHE A 539 8.35 14.99 -17.56
C PHE A 539 8.15 16.32 -16.83
N LEU A 540 6.89 16.74 -16.65
CA LEU A 540 6.56 17.95 -15.89
C LEU A 540 6.96 17.86 -14.42
N PHE A 541 6.95 16.66 -13.82
CA PHE A 541 7.54 16.45 -12.50
C PHE A 541 9.05 16.67 -12.51
N GLN A 542 9.80 16.10 -13.46
CA GLN A 542 11.26 16.25 -13.52
C GLN A 542 11.65 17.72 -13.74
N GLN A 543 11.00 18.42 -14.67
CA GLN A 543 11.20 19.85 -14.91
C GLN A 543 11.01 20.68 -13.63
N LEU A 544 9.86 20.52 -12.96
CA LEU A 544 9.59 21.23 -11.71
C LEU A 544 10.57 20.84 -10.60
N ALA A 545 10.90 19.57 -10.46
CA ALA A 545 11.79 19.07 -9.42
C ALA A 545 13.24 19.53 -9.61
N ALA A 546 13.74 19.56 -10.85
CA ALA A 546 15.04 20.12 -11.20
C ALA A 546 15.10 21.62 -10.89
N GLN A 547 14.11 22.41 -11.31
CA GLN A 547 14.04 23.85 -11.03
C GLN A 547 13.98 24.15 -9.52
N ASN A 548 13.16 23.43 -8.74
CA ASN A 548 13.17 23.61 -7.28
C ASN A 548 14.52 23.20 -6.67
N LYS A 549 15.13 22.11 -7.15
CA LYS A 549 16.44 21.65 -6.65
C LYS A 549 17.54 22.69 -6.92
N GLU A 550 17.57 23.29 -8.10
CA GLU A 550 18.51 24.35 -8.48
C GLU A 550 18.43 25.51 -7.49
N THR A 551 17.27 26.15 -7.35
CA THR A 551 17.05 27.27 -6.40
C THR A 551 17.31 26.91 -4.93
N ILE A 552 17.03 25.66 -4.53
CA ILE A 552 17.29 25.21 -3.15
C ILE A 552 18.79 24.93 -2.92
N ASP A 553 19.52 24.41 -3.91
CA ASP A 553 20.96 24.20 -3.80
C ASP A 553 21.78 25.50 -3.92
N GLU A 554 21.29 26.49 -4.68
CA GLU A 554 21.81 27.88 -4.68
C GLU A 554 21.71 28.51 -3.29
N LEU A 555 20.51 28.48 -2.67
CA LEU A 555 20.30 28.96 -1.31
C LEU A 555 21.23 28.28 -0.30
N PHE A 556 21.46 26.96 -0.46
CA PHE A 556 22.33 26.16 0.39
C PHE A 556 23.80 26.12 -0.09
N GLU A 557 24.26 27.02 -0.96
CA GLU A 557 25.69 27.15 -1.26
C GLU A 557 26.47 27.42 0.03
N GLY A 558 27.67 26.82 0.14
CA GLY A 558 28.48 26.83 1.36
C GLY A 558 27.90 26.06 2.57
N THR A 559 26.66 25.58 2.53
CA THR A 559 26.00 24.90 3.65
C THR A 559 26.25 23.38 3.62
N GLU A 560 26.74 22.82 4.73
CA GLU A 560 26.92 21.37 4.91
C GLU A 560 25.60 20.59 4.72
N THR A 561 25.67 19.41 4.11
CA THR A 561 24.49 18.62 3.73
C THR A 561 23.59 18.22 4.90
N ILE A 562 24.15 18.08 6.11
CA ILE A 562 23.39 17.81 7.33
C ILE A 562 22.54 19.01 7.78
N ASP A 563 23.00 20.23 7.47
CA ASP A 563 22.39 21.49 7.88
C ASP A 563 21.45 22.11 6.84
N ARG A 564 21.37 21.52 5.63
CA ARG A 564 20.35 21.81 4.59
C ARG A 564 18.94 21.38 5.03
N LYS A 565 18.39 22.09 6.01
CA LYS A 565 17.12 21.75 6.68
C LYS A 565 15.95 22.49 6.04
N ILE A 566 14.88 21.74 5.74
CA ILE A 566 13.67 22.29 5.12
C ILE A 566 12.46 21.91 5.98
N VAL A 567 11.68 22.89 6.44
CA VAL A 567 10.38 22.66 7.07
C VAL A 567 9.25 22.88 6.06
N VAL A 568 8.22 22.03 6.11
CA VAL A 568 7.04 22.06 5.21
C VAL A 568 5.73 21.87 5.97
N THR A 569 4.68 22.58 5.56
CA THR A 569 3.30 22.41 6.10
C THR A 569 2.53 21.22 5.48
N CYS A 570 3.07 20.65 4.40
CA CYS A 570 2.35 19.70 3.55
C CYS A 570 3.06 18.34 3.49
N PRO A 571 2.38 17.23 3.84
CA PRO A 571 2.93 15.88 3.71
C PRO A 571 3.31 15.47 2.27
N HIS A 572 2.73 16.10 1.26
CA HIS A 572 3.10 15.87 -0.14
C HIS A 572 4.48 16.49 -0.44
N CYS A 573 4.72 17.72 0.03
CA CYS A 573 6.05 18.36 -0.02
C CYS A 573 7.06 17.56 0.81
N PHE A 574 6.69 17.12 2.01
CA PHE A 574 7.52 16.28 2.88
C PHE A 574 7.95 14.97 2.21
N ASN A 575 7.01 14.26 1.57
CA ASN A 575 7.31 13.02 0.88
C ASN A 575 8.18 13.25 -0.36
N THR A 576 7.80 14.18 -1.23
CA THR A 576 8.45 14.34 -2.53
C THR A 576 9.82 15.02 -2.41
N ILE A 577 9.95 16.09 -1.62
CA ILE A 577 11.26 16.75 -1.41
C ILE A 577 12.15 15.86 -0.52
N GLY A 578 11.59 15.24 0.53
CA GLY A 578 12.35 14.44 1.49
C GLY A 578 12.78 13.05 1.02
N ARG A 579 12.14 12.48 -0.02
CA ARG A 579 12.43 11.13 -0.54
C ARG A 579 12.65 11.04 -2.04
N GLU A 580 11.93 11.82 -2.84
CA GLU A 580 11.90 11.65 -4.30
C GLU A 580 12.89 12.56 -5.02
N TYR A 581 13.13 13.78 -4.53
CA TYR A 581 14.20 14.65 -5.05
C TYR A 581 15.60 14.04 -4.86
N LYS A 582 15.76 13.05 -3.98
CA LYS A 582 16.98 12.23 -3.85
C LYS A 582 17.30 11.44 -5.13
N GLN A 583 16.32 11.17 -5.99
CA GLN A 583 16.52 10.58 -7.32
C GLN A 583 17.21 11.55 -8.28
N LEU A 584 17.15 12.86 -8.01
CA LEU A 584 17.89 13.93 -8.69
C LEU A 584 19.18 14.33 -7.93
N GLY A 585 19.66 13.49 -7.01
CA GLY A 585 20.86 13.77 -6.20
C GLY A 585 20.70 14.84 -5.12
N ALA A 586 19.49 15.33 -4.86
CA ALA A 586 19.24 16.33 -3.82
C ALA A 586 19.38 15.73 -2.40
N ASN A 587 20.08 16.43 -1.51
CA ASN A 587 20.39 15.95 -0.16
C ASN A 587 19.96 16.95 0.92
N TYR A 588 18.69 16.85 1.34
CA TYR A 588 18.06 17.76 2.31
C TYR A 588 17.49 17.03 3.53
N THR A 589 17.61 17.66 4.70
CA THR A 589 16.96 17.26 5.96
C THR A 589 15.56 17.88 6.01
N VAL A 590 14.61 17.29 5.28
CA VAL A 590 13.22 17.75 5.25
C VAL A 590 12.46 17.25 6.50
N VAL A 591 11.74 18.14 7.18
CA VAL A 591 10.89 17.83 8.33
C VAL A 591 9.47 18.35 8.14
N HIS A 592 8.47 17.61 8.59
CA HIS A 592 7.10 18.10 8.62
C HIS A 592 6.91 19.10 9.78
N HIS A 593 6.08 20.14 9.60
CA HIS A 593 5.89 21.17 10.64
C HIS A 593 5.45 20.60 11.98
N THR A 594 4.59 19.57 11.99
CA THR A 594 4.19 18.89 13.24
C THR A 594 5.37 18.24 13.98
N GLN A 595 6.41 17.79 13.27
CA GLN A 595 7.60 17.18 13.89
C GLN A 595 8.49 18.26 14.52
N LEU A 596 8.70 19.38 13.81
CA LEU A 596 9.47 20.51 14.34
C LEU A 596 8.75 21.18 15.52
N LEU A 597 7.46 21.48 15.39
CA LEU A 597 6.65 22.05 16.47
C LEU A 597 6.60 21.14 17.71
N ASN A 598 6.47 19.82 17.54
CA ASN A 598 6.51 18.89 18.66
C ASN A 598 7.88 18.88 19.36
N ARG A 599 8.98 18.99 18.60
CA ARG A 599 10.31 19.19 19.18
C ARG A 599 10.38 20.50 19.95
N LEU A 600 9.92 21.62 19.40
CA LEU A 600 9.97 22.93 20.06
C LEU A 600 9.14 22.99 21.36
N VAL A 601 8.03 22.25 21.43
CA VAL A 601 7.26 22.06 22.67
C VAL A 601 8.01 21.20 23.69
N ARG A 602 8.60 20.07 23.26
CA ARG A 602 9.41 19.19 24.12
C ARG A 602 10.67 19.89 24.66
N ASP A 603 11.32 20.69 23.83
CA ASP A 603 12.49 21.53 24.13
C ASP A 603 12.11 22.82 24.91
N LYS A 604 10.82 23.05 25.14
CA LYS A 604 10.22 24.20 25.86
C LYS A 604 10.48 25.58 25.24
N LYS A 605 10.86 25.64 23.96
CA LYS A 605 10.82 26.87 23.15
C LYS A 605 9.37 27.33 22.91
N LEU A 606 8.42 26.38 22.88
CA LEU A 606 6.98 26.67 22.87
C LEU A 606 6.35 26.10 24.15
N VAL A 607 5.63 26.94 24.90
CA VAL A 607 4.97 26.54 26.15
C VAL A 607 3.47 26.85 26.05
N PRO A 608 2.63 25.86 25.70
CA PRO A 608 1.19 25.98 25.81
C PRO A 608 0.78 26.17 27.28
N VAL A 609 -0.03 27.18 27.55
CA VAL A 609 -0.52 27.51 28.90
C VAL A 609 -2.03 27.77 28.94
N ALA A 610 -2.64 28.17 27.83
CA ALA A 610 -4.08 28.16 27.66
C ALA A 610 -4.53 26.75 27.23
N SER A 611 -5.54 26.20 27.90
CA SER A 611 -6.19 24.96 27.43
C SER A 611 -7.21 25.33 26.36
N VAL A 612 -7.00 24.85 25.13
CA VAL A 612 -8.06 24.77 24.13
C VAL A 612 -8.98 23.63 24.55
N SER A 613 -9.86 23.89 25.51
CA SER A 613 -10.65 22.90 26.25
C SER A 613 -11.83 22.35 25.43
N GLN A 614 -11.53 21.87 24.22
CA GLN A 614 -12.47 21.41 23.21
C GLN A 614 -12.19 19.93 22.88
N ASP A 615 -13.25 19.20 22.50
CA ASP A 615 -13.11 17.85 21.96
C ASP A 615 -12.67 17.91 20.49
N VAL A 616 -11.57 17.23 20.18
CA VAL A 616 -10.91 17.23 18.88
C VAL A 616 -10.83 15.81 18.33
N THR A 617 -11.06 15.62 17.03
CA THR A 617 -10.72 14.37 16.33
C THR A 617 -9.65 14.60 15.26
N TYR A 618 -8.83 13.59 14.95
CA TYR A 618 -7.67 13.76 14.05
C TYR A 618 -7.81 12.96 12.74
N HIS A 619 -7.66 13.63 11.61
CA HIS A 619 -7.48 13.00 10.31
C HIS A 619 -5.99 12.80 9.99
N ASP A 620 -5.52 11.54 10.09
CA ASP A 620 -4.20 11.07 9.66
C ASP A 620 -3.95 11.27 8.15
N PRO A 621 -3.07 12.21 7.73
CA PRO A 621 -2.74 12.40 6.33
C PRO A 621 -1.96 11.18 5.80
N CYS A 622 -2.40 10.60 4.69
CA CYS A 622 -1.80 9.36 4.18
C CYS A 622 -0.30 9.45 3.85
N TYR A 623 0.19 10.61 3.39
CA TYR A 623 1.62 10.82 3.15
C TYR A 623 2.45 11.02 4.42
N LEU A 624 1.85 11.52 5.52
CA LEU A 624 2.54 11.66 6.81
C LEU A 624 2.60 10.30 7.53
N GLY A 625 1.43 9.67 7.69
CA GLY A 625 1.28 8.40 8.38
C GLY A 625 1.67 7.18 7.54
N ARG A 626 0.91 6.84 6.49
CA ARG A 626 1.10 5.56 5.78
C ARG A 626 2.39 5.50 4.96
N HIS A 627 2.81 6.60 4.32
CA HIS A 627 4.09 6.67 3.62
C HIS A 627 5.27 6.98 4.58
N ASN A 628 5.20 8.05 5.36
CA ASN A 628 6.33 8.50 6.21
C ASN A 628 6.40 7.93 7.64
N LYS A 629 5.40 7.15 8.06
CA LYS A 629 5.31 6.49 9.38
C LYS A 629 5.27 7.45 10.59
N GLU A 630 5.03 8.74 10.37
CA GLU A 630 4.79 9.70 11.45
C GLU A 630 3.31 9.70 11.84
N TYR A 631 3.05 9.31 13.09
CA TYR A 631 1.71 9.28 13.69
C TYR A 631 1.67 9.94 15.07
N SER A 632 2.84 10.17 15.69
CA SER A 632 3.04 10.59 17.08
C SER A 632 2.99 12.10 17.23
N ALA A 633 3.81 12.82 16.47
CA ALA A 633 3.99 14.26 16.65
C ALA A 633 2.68 15.08 16.50
N PRO A 634 1.76 14.79 15.56
CA PRO A 634 0.47 15.49 15.50
C PRO A 634 -0.41 15.25 16.74
N ARG A 635 -0.39 14.03 17.30
CA ARG A 635 -1.20 13.65 18.47
C ARG A 635 -0.66 14.25 19.76
N GLU A 636 0.66 14.25 19.92
CA GLU A 636 1.35 14.90 21.04
C GLU A 636 1.07 16.41 21.06
N LEU A 637 1.04 17.06 19.89
CA LEU A 637 0.69 18.48 19.79
C LEU A 637 -0.78 18.80 20.13
N ILE A 638 -1.74 17.96 19.73
CA ILE A 638 -3.16 18.11 20.14
C ILE A 638 -3.29 17.94 21.66
N GLY A 639 -2.56 16.99 22.26
CA GLY A 639 -2.49 16.85 23.72
C GLY A 639 -1.82 18.05 24.39
N ALA A 640 -0.77 18.61 23.77
CA ALA A 640 -0.05 19.78 24.28
C ALA A 640 -0.87 21.07 24.22
N SER A 641 -1.77 21.24 23.24
CA SER A 641 -2.72 22.37 23.20
C SER A 641 -3.84 22.27 24.25
N GLY A 642 -3.79 21.27 25.15
CA GLY A 642 -4.77 21.04 26.19
C GLY A 642 -6.14 20.56 25.68
N ALA A 643 -6.20 20.05 24.45
CA ALA A 643 -7.42 19.53 23.82
C ALA A 643 -7.59 18.02 24.06
N LYS A 644 -8.84 17.55 24.04
CA LYS A 644 -9.17 16.14 24.27
C LYS A 644 -9.34 15.41 22.94
N LEU A 645 -8.40 14.52 22.61
CA LEU A 645 -8.40 13.76 21.36
C LEU A 645 -9.34 12.53 21.42
N THR A 646 -10.39 12.54 20.60
CA THR A 646 -11.26 11.39 20.32
C THR A 646 -10.91 10.81 18.95
N GLU A 647 -10.38 9.58 18.93
CA GLU A 647 -9.96 8.91 17.69
C GLU A 647 -11.13 8.37 16.86
N MET A 648 -11.07 8.57 15.53
CA MET A 648 -11.99 7.95 14.58
C MET A 648 -11.83 6.41 14.57
N PRO A 649 -12.89 5.63 14.21
CA PRO A 649 -12.82 4.15 14.19
C PRO A 649 -11.71 3.59 13.28
N ARG A 650 -11.43 4.28 12.18
CA ARG A 650 -10.26 4.13 11.30
C ARG A 650 -9.26 5.25 11.62
N HIS A 651 -8.11 4.93 12.22
CA HIS A 651 -7.01 5.88 12.51
C HIS A 651 -5.64 5.22 12.30
N ALA A 652 -4.59 6.04 12.32
CA ALA A 652 -3.19 5.66 12.11
C ALA A 652 -2.99 4.78 10.85
N ASP A 653 -2.40 3.59 10.99
CA ASP A 653 -2.12 2.64 9.89
C ASP A 653 -3.38 2.17 9.12
N ARG A 654 -4.56 2.36 9.73
CA ARG A 654 -5.89 2.02 9.18
C ARG A 654 -6.76 3.25 8.90
N GLY A 655 -6.25 4.47 9.06
CA GLY A 655 -6.98 5.71 8.77
C GLY A 655 -7.44 5.77 7.33
N LEU A 656 -8.69 6.15 7.06
CA LEU A 656 -9.20 6.27 5.69
C LEU A 656 -8.64 7.53 5.00
N CYS A 657 -8.48 7.52 3.68
CA CYS A 657 -8.04 8.69 2.91
C CYS A 657 -9.12 9.79 2.90
N CYS A 658 -8.72 11.05 2.75
CA CYS A 658 -9.61 12.19 2.53
C CYS A 658 -10.10 12.37 1.08
N GLY A 659 -9.46 11.72 0.11
CA GLY A 659 -9.81 11.81 -1.32
C GLY A 659 -8.74 12.47 -2.20
N ALA A 660 -8.12 13.58 -1.76
CA ALA A 660 -7.27 14.44 -2.61
C ALA A 660 -6.03 13.79 -3.27
N GLY A 661 -5.49 12.70 -2.69
CA GLY A 661 -4.27 12.05 -3.19
C GLY A 661 -4.42 11.50 -4.61
N GLY A 662 -3.32 11.14 -5.27
CA GLY A 662 -3.39 10.61 -6.63
C GLY A 662 -3.87 11.61 -7.69
N ALA A 663 -3.64 12.91 -7.46
CA ALA A 663 -4.18 14.04 -8.22
C ALA A 663 -5.73 14.19 -8.19
N ARG A 664 -6.45 13.43 -7.35
CA ARG A 664 -7.93 13.48 -7.25
C ARG A 664 -8.50 14.76 -6.64
N MET A 665 -7.66 15.68 -6.15
CA MET A 665 -8.09 17.05 -5.85
C MET A 665 -8.42 17.88 -7.12
N TRP A 666 -7.93 17.43 -8.29
CA TRP A 666 -8.02 18.15 -9.57
C TRP A 666 -8.90 17.43 -10.60
N MET A 667 -9.70 16.46 -10.17
CA MET A 667 -10.60 15.65 -10.99
C MET A 667 -11.90 15.40 -10.23
N GLU A 668 -13.05 15.52 -10.86
CA GLU A 668 -14.32 15.46 -10.14
C GLU A 668 -14.72 14.05 -9.68
N GLU A 669 -15.58 13.99 -8.66
CA GLU A 669 -16.06 12.75 -8.02
C GLU A 669 -17.44 12.34 -8.57
N HIS A 670 -17.47 11.81 -9.80
CA HIS A 670 -18.72 11.40 -10.47
C HIS A 670 -19.21 9.99 -10.10
N ILE A 671 -18.31 9.05 -9.78
CA ILE A 671 -18.67 7.64 -9.55
C ILE A 671 -18.74 7.34 -8.05
N GLY A 672 -19.88 6.77 -7.62
CA GLY A 672 -20.13 6.37 -6.23
C GLY A 672 -20.15 7.55 -5.24
N LYS A 673 -19.94 7.24 -3.96
CA LYS A 673 -19.82 8.24 -2.89
C LYS A 673 -18.47 8.97 -3.01
N ARG A 674 -18.44 10.26 -2.64
CA ARG A 674 -17.17 11.00 -2.50
C ARG A 674 -16.34 10.44 -1.34
N VAL A 675 -15.03 10.38 -1.50
CA VAL A 675 -14.12 9.80 -0.50
C VAL A 675 -14.04 10.67 0.76
N ASN A 676 -14.17 12.00 0.61
CA ASN A 676 -14.24 12.91 1.74
C ASN A 676 -15.52 12.72 2.55
N HIS A 677 -16.69 12.52 1.93
CA HIS A 677 -17.96 12.29 2.64
C HIS A 677 -17.89 11.09 3.58
N GLU A 678 -17.38 9.96 3.08
CA GLU A 678 -17.17 8.75 3.90
C GLU A 678 -16.21 9.01 5.08
N ARG A 679 -15.16 9.82 4.89
CA ARG A 679 -14.23 10.15 5.99
C ARG A 679 -14.78 11.18 6.97
N VAL A 680 -15.53 12.17 6.49
CA VAL A 680 -16.14 13.20 7.32
C VAL A 680 -17.28 12.63 8.15
N GLU A 681 -18.07 11.71 7.61
CA GLU A 681 -19.06 10.97 8.39
C GLU A 681 -18.39 10.20 9.55
N GLU A 682 -17.21 9.59 9.37
CA GLU A 682 -16.46 9.01 10.51
C GLU A 682 -16.04 10.06 11.54
N ALA A 683 -15.58 11.23 11.10
CA ALA A 683 -15.11 12.30 11.98
C ALA A 683 -16.26 12.89 12.80
N LEU A 684 -17.39 13.19 12.15
CA LEU A 684 -18.58 13.74 12.78
C LEU A 684 -19.21 12.75 13.77
N ASN A 685 -19.13 11.44 13.51
CA ASN A 685 -19.54 10.37 14.44
C ASN A 685 -18.61 10.17 15.65
N THR A 686 -17.59 11.04 15.87
CA THR A 686 -16.79 11.05 17.11
C THR A 686 -17.31 12.02 18.18
N ASP A 687 -18.34 12.81 17.85
CA ASP A 687 -18.88 13.89 18.69
C ASP A 687 -17.87 15.01 19.07
N ALA A 688 -16.71 15.06 18.41
CA ALA A 688 -15.77 16.17 18.53
C ALA A 688 -16.31 17.47 17.91
N GLU A 689 -16.02 18.60 18.58
CA GLU A 689 -16.30 19.96 18.10
C GLU A 689 -15.42 20.35 16.90
N LYS A 690 -14.19 19.82 16.86
CA LYS A 690 -13.18 20.20 15.85
C LYS A 690 -12.49 19.01 15.21
N ILE A 691 -12.20 19.15 13.92
CA ILE A 691 -11.45 18.17 13.13
C ILE A 691 -10.05 18.74 12.87
N ALA A 692 -9.05 18.16 13.52
CA ALA A 692 -7.65 18.46 13.29
C ALA A 692 -7.09 17.65 12.12
N THR A 693 -6.19 18.26 11.35
CA THR A 693 -5.33 17.55 10.39
C THR A 693 -3.92 18.17 10.36
N GLY A 694 -3.00 17.54 9.62
CA GLY A 694 -1.65 18.05 9.38
C GLY A 694 -1.33 18.03 7.89
N CYS A 695 -2.22 18.59 7.07
CA CYS A 695 -2.10 18.61 5.61
C CYS A 695 -3.10 19.58 4.98
N PRO A 696 -2.68 20.53 4.11
CA PRO A 696 -3.59 21.49 3.49
C PRO A 696 -4.59 20.83 2.54
N PHE A 697 -4.19 19.85 1.72
CA PHE A 697 -5.12 19.12 0.85
C PHE A 697 -6.15 18.32 1.67
N CYS A 698 -5.74 17.69 2.78
CA CYS A 698 -6.70 17.00 3.65
C CYS A 698 -7.66 17.99 4.31
N ARG A 699 -7.18 19.18 4.69
CA ARG A 699 -7.99 20.23 5.26
C ARG A 699 -9.10 20.67 4.30
N VAL A 700 -8.76 21.00 3.05
CA VAL A 700 -9.73 21.37 2.01
C VAL A 700 -10.80 20.28 1.87
N MET A 701 -10.42 19.04 1.56
CA MET A 701 -11.38 17.94 1.38
C MET A 701 -12.28 17.71 2.59
N MET A 702 -11.74 17.83 3.82
CA MET A 702 -12.50 17.65 5.06
C MET A 702 -13.40 18.85 5.35
N THR A 703 -12.98 20.10 5.05
CA THR A 703 -13.85 21.29 5.16
C THR A 703 -15.03 21.18 4.20
N ASP A 704 -14.76 20.89 2.93
CA ASP A 704 -15.78 20.81 1.89
C ASP A 704 -16.77 19.67 2.22
N GLY A 705 -16.23 18.51 2.64
CA GLY A 705 -17.05 17.37 3.07
C GLY A 705 -17.84 17.60 4.36
N VAL A 706 -17.42 18.53 5.24
CA VAL A 706 -18.20 18.97 6.41
C VAL A 706 -19.36 19.87 5.97
N GLY A 707 -19.12 20.81 5.06
CA GLY A 707 -20.19 21.61 4.45
C GLY A 707 -21.27 20.74 3.81
N ASP A 708 -20.87 19.74 3.03
CA ASP A 708 -21.77 18.79 2.35
C ASP A 708 -22.54 17.83 3.29
N ARG A 709 -22.17 17.72 4.58
CA ARG A 709 -22.64 16.61 5.45
C ARG A 709 -23.10 16.98 6.85
N ALA A 710 -22.66 18.09 7.44
CA ALA A 710 -22.97 18.42 8.83
C ALA A 710 -24.48 18.60 9.07
N GLU A 711 -25.16 19.38 8.22
CA GLU A 711 -26.61 19.60 8.32
C GLU A 711 -27.40 18.30 8.16
N ALA A 712 -26.99 17.43 7.23
CA ALA A 712 -27.64 16.16 6.93
C ALA A 712 -27.60 15.14 8.09
N ILE A 713 -26.78 15.39 9.12
CA ILE A 713 -26.72 14.60 10.36
C ILE A 713 -27.11 15.41 11.62
N GLY A 714 -27.64 16.62 11.44
CA GLY A 714 -28.07 17.49 12.55
C GLY A 714 -26.93 18.12 13.35
N LYS A 715 -25.75 18.33 12.74
CA LYS A 715 -24.62 19.04 13.37
C LYS A 715 -24.36 20.39 12.69
N GLN A 716 -23.98 21.38 13.49
CA GLN A 716 -23.56 22.69 13.02
C GLN A 716 -22.21 23.06 13.67
N GLU A 717 -21.52 24.04 13.08
CA GLU A 717 -20.29 24.68 13.62
C GLU A 717 -19.04 23.79 13.84
N VAL A 718 -18.95 22.62 13.20
CA VAL A 718 -17.73 21.77 13.27
C VAL A 718 -16.58 22.39 12.47
N GLU A 719 -15.55 22.89 13.16
CA GLU A 719 -14.41 23.57 12.53
C GLU A 719 -13.31 22.59 12.07
N VAL A 720 -12.74 22.80 10.88
CA VAL A 720 -11.61 22.03 10.36
C VAL A 720 -10.31 22.84 10.39
N LEU A 721 -9.40 22.45 11.27
CA LEU A 721 -8.15 23.14 11.58
C LEU A 721 -6.91 22.32 11.25
N ASP A 722 -5.78 22.99 11.07
CA ASP A 722 -4.48 22.34 11.19
C ASP A 722 -4.04 22.28 12.66
N VAL A 723 -3.29 21.23 13.03
CA VAL A 723 -2.67 21.08 14.36
C VAL A 723 -1.84 22.30 14.77
N ALA A 724 -1.21 23.00 13.83
CA ALA A 724 -0.50 24.26 14.11
C ALA A 724 -1.42 25.36 14.66
N GLN A 725 -2.66 25.46 14.19
CA GLN A 725 -3.59 26.47 14.69
C GLN A 725 -4.12 26.12 16.08
N LEU A 726 -4.35 24.83 16.36
CA LEU A 726 -4.70 24.37 17.71
C LEU A 726 -3.56 24.66 18.70
N LEU A 727 -2.31 24.42 18.30
CA LEU A 727 -1.16 24.75 19.13
C LEU A 727 -1.06 26.26 19.37
N LEU A 728 -1.16 27.08 18.32
CA LEU A 728 -1.09 28.54 18.43
C LEU A 728 -2.20 29.14 19.32
N GLY A 729 -3.41 28.55 19.29
CA GLY A 729 -4.50 28.94 20.19
C GLY A 729 -4.30 28.58 21.65
N ALA A 730 -3.24 27.81 21.99
CA ALA A 730 -2.90 27.40 23.36
C ALA A 730 -1.71 28.19 23.95
N LEU A 731 -1.03 29.02 23.16
CA LEU A 731 0.05 29.87 23.61
C LEU A 731 -0.47 31.16 24.27
N ASP A 732 0.22 31.61 25.31
CA ASP A 732 0.09 32.98 25.81
C ASP A 732 0.84 33.91 24.87
N LYS A 733 0.10 34.76 24.15
CA LYS A 733 0.64 35.71 23.17
C LYS A 733 1.24 36.96 23.82
N ASP A 734 0.79 37.32 25.03
CA ASP A 734 1.27 38.52 25.74
C ASP A 734 2.68 38.30 26.33
N ALA A 735 3.06 37.03 26.51
CA ALA A 735 4.40 36.60 26.94
C ALA A 735 5.43 36.45 25.79
N ILE A 736 5.07 36.71 24.53
CA ILE A 736 5.90 36.42 23.35
C ILE A 736 6.36 37.72 22.66
N THR A 737 7.67 37.87 22.48
CA THR A 737 8.24 38.93 21.64
C THR A 737 8.51 38.38 20.23
N LEU A 738 7.85 38.95 19.22
CA LEU A 738 8.05 38.61 17.81
C LEU A 738 9.06 39.60 17.15
N PRO A 739 9.78 39.19 16.09
CA PRO A 739 10.76 40.05 15.42
C PRO A 739 10.10 41.18 14.63
N GLU A 740 10.59 42.42 14.80
CA GLU A 740 10.17 43.59 14.03
C GLU A 740 10.43 43.41 12.52
N LYS A 741 9.52 43.89 11.68
CA LYS A 741 9.68 43.82 10.22
C LYS A 741 10.95 44.54 9.72
N GLY A 742 11.66 43.91 8.80
CA GLY A 742 12.96 44.35 8.30
C GLY A 742 14.13 44.14 9.27
N ALA A 743 13.97 43.34 10.33
CA ALA A 743 15.06 42.99 11.23
C ALA A 743 16.10 42.08 10.54
N ALA A 744 15.66 41.11 9.73
CA ALA A 744 16.54 40.20 9.03
C ALA A 744 17.36 40.90 7.93
N ALA A 745 16.79 41.87 7.22
CA ALA A 745 17.54 42.65 6.22
C ALA A 745 18.70 43.44 6.88
N LYS A 746 18.46 44.07 8.05
CA LYS A 746 19.50 44.74 8.84
C LYS A 746 20.59 43.75 9.28
N TRP A 747 20.18 42.65 9.90
CA TRP A 747 21.08 41.60 10.38
C TRP A 747 21.87 40.90 9.26
N SER A 748 21.28 40.74 8.07
CA SER A 748 21.95 40.20 6.89
C SER A 748 22.99 41.18 6.33
N ALA A 749 22.74 42.49 6.41
CA ALA A 749 23.74 43.51 6.07
C ALA A 749 24.90 43.51 7.09
N GLU A 750 24.60 43.47 8.39
CA GLU A 750 25.61 43.34 9.47
C GLU A 750 26.46 42.06 9.30
N ARG A 751 25.82 40.93 8.93
CA ARG A 751 26.51 39.68 8.58
C ARG A 751 27.38 39.84 7.34
N ALA A 752 26.90 40.49 6.29
CA ALA A 752 27.67 40.71 5.07
C ALA A 752 28.91 41.59 5.32
N GLU A 753 28.79 42.63 6.15
CA GLU A 753 29.92 43.46 6.60
C GLU A 753 30.92 42.66 7.44
N GLN A 754 30.46 41.81 8.36
CA GLN A 754 31.32 40.90 9.13
C GLN A 754 32.08 39.92 8.21
N ARG A 755 31.39 39.30 7.25
CA ARG A 755 32.00 38.40 6.24
C ARG A 755 33.05 39.15 5.40
N ALA A 756 32.78 40.39 5.01
CA ALA A 756 33.73 41.23 4.26
C ALA A 756 34.96 41.62 5.10
N ALA A 757 34.78 41.93 6.39
CA ALA A 757 35.86 42.24 7.31
C ALA A 757 36.80 41.05 7.52
N THR A 758 36.27 39.87 7.87
CA THR A 758 37.07 38.64 8.06
C THR A 758 37.84 38.28 6.79
N LYS A 759 37.19 38.37 5.62
CA LYS A 759 37.82 38.11 4.31
C LYS A 759 38.88 39.15 3.89
N THR A 760 38.97 40.27 4.61
CA THR A 760 40.01 41.30 4.44
C THR A 760 41.20 41.07 5.39
N GLU A 761 41.00 40.48 6.57
CA GLU A 761 42.08 40.12 7.49
C GLU A 761 42.87 38.87 7.04
N GLU A 762 42.24 37.93 6.32
CA GLU A 762 42.91 36.73 5.77
C GLU A 762 43.68 36.96 4.45
N ALA A 763 43.75 38.21 3.95
CA ALA A 763 44.49 38.53 2.72
C ALA A 763 46.02 38.33 2.93
N PRO A 764 46.71 37.46 2.16
CA PRO A 764 48.12 37.17 2.40
C PRO A 764 49.03 38.38 2.16
N ALA A 765 49.90 38.67 3.14
CA ALA A 765 50.95 39.67 2.97
C ALA A 765 51.91 39.26 1.83
N GLU A 766 52.01 40.14 0.83
CA GLU A 766 52.78 39.95 -0.40
C GLU A 766 54.26 39.61 -0.10
N LYS A 767 54.73 38.45 -0.59
CA LYS A 767 56.16 38.09 -0.58
C LYS A 767 56.70 38.07 -2.00
N THR A 768 57.62 39.01 -2.25
CA THR A 768 58.34 39.17 -3.51
C THR A 768 59.18 37.94 -3.85
N ALA A 769 59.23 37.59 -5.14
CA ALA A 769 59.98 36.45 -5.64
C ALA A 769 61.43 36.82 -6.06
N ALA A 770 62.38 35.93 -5.80
CA ALA A 770 63.72 35.95 -6.40
C ALA A 770 64.37 34.55 -6.42
N GLU A 771 65.08 34.27 -7.51
CA GLU A 771 66.09 33.23 -7.74
C GLU A 771 65.72 31.73 -7.64
N LEU A 772 65.79 31.07 -8.80
CA LEU A 772 66.06 29.64 -9.02
C LEU A 772 67.24 29.53 -10.02
N PRO A 773 68.25 28.69 -9.76
CA PRO A 773 69.17 28.16 -10.77
C PRO A 773 68.82 26.73 -11.20
N ASP A 774 69.43 26.25 -12.28
CA ASP A 774 68.98 25.09 -13.09
C ASP A 774 69.22 23.66 -12.52
N GLU A 775 68.55 22.72 -13.20
CA GLU A 775 68.62 21.24 -13.23
C GLU A 775 70.02 20.59 -13.40
N PRO A 776 70.18 19.23 -13.45
CA PRO A 776 69.19 18.13 -13.38
C PRO A 776 69.51 16.98 -12.38
N ALA A 777 68.57 16.03 -12.19
CA ALA A 777 68.80 14.57 -12.37
C ALA A 777 67.59 13.66 -12.00
N ASP A 778 67.29 12.73 -12.91
CA ASP A 778 66.75 11.36 -12.76
C ASP A 778 65.50 10.98 -11.92
N VAL A 779 64.49 10.54 -12.69
CA VAL A 779 63.76 9.25 -12.59
C VAL A 779 62.45 9.19 -11.76
N PRO A 780 61.38 8.50 -12.24
CA PRO A 780 60.00 8.85 -11.86
C PRO A 780 59.10 7.68 -11.40
N THR A 781 57.84 8.03 -11.07
CA THR A 781 56.62 7.19 -11.05
C THR A 781 56.57 5.94 -10.15
N GLU A 782 55.64 5.96 -9.19
CA GLU A 782 54.86 4.78 -8.80
C GLU A 782 53.41 5.20 -8.46
N GLU A 783 52.44 4.31 -8.63
CA GLU A 783 50.99 4.60 -8.47
C GLU A 783 50.51 4.48 -7.02
N ALA A 784 49.45 5.23 -6.66
CA ALA A 784 48.78 5.11 -5.38
C ALA A 784 47.46 4.33 -5.50
N THR A 785 47.23 3.34 -4.64
CA THR A 785 45.91 2.70 -4.47
C THR A 785 45.51 2.53 -3.00
N ALA A 786 44.22 2.75 -2.75
CA ALA A 786 43.37 2.40 -1.61
C ALA A 786 44.00 2.02 -0.24
N ALA A 787 43.60 2.75 0.80
CA ALA A 787 43.59 2.30 2.20
C ALA A 787 42.15 2.28 2.74
N ALA A 788 41.84 1.36 3.66
CA ALA A 788 40.48 1.11 4.17
C ALA A 788 40.27 1.54 5.63
N ALA A 789 39.03 1.43 6.11
CA ALA A 789 38.58 1.88 7.43
C ALA A 789 39.19 1.11 8.63
N PRO A 790 39.25 1.72 9.83
CA PRO A 790 39.81 1.11 11.03
C PRO A 790 38.80 0.25 11.83
N GLU A 791 39.30 -0.70 12.62
CA GLU A 791 38.54 -1.38 13.69
C GLU A 791 39.36 -1.46 15.00
N ALA A 792 38.76 -2.00 16.07
CA ALA A 792 39.07 -1.66 17.46
C ALA A 792 40.33 -2.30 18.09
N ALA A 793 40.79 -1.66 19.17
CA ALA A 793 41.91 -2.11 20.02
C ALA A 793 41.46 -3.12 21.13
N PRO A 794 42.39 -3.94 21.70
CA PRO A 794 42.04 -5.17 22.42
C PRO A 794 41.99 -5.08 23.96
N VAL A 795 41.49 -6.15 24.59
CA VAL A 795 41.48 -6.38 26.05
C VAL A 795 42.41 -7.55 26.42
N ALA A 796 43.12 -7.46 27.55
CA ALA A 796 44.07 -8.46 28.04
C ALA A 796 43.49 -9.38 29.17
N PRO A 797 43.96 -10.63 29.33
CA PRO A 797 43.29 -11.65 30.18
C PRO A 797 43.98 -11.94 31.54
N ALA A 798 43.24 -12.60 32.45
CA ALA A 798 43.78 -13.20 33.68
C ALA A 798 43.16 -14.57 34.04
N LYS A 799 43.98 -15.63 33.91
CA LYS A 799 44.01 -16.93 34.64
C LYS A 799 42.71 -17.61 35.16
N GLY A 800 42.53 -18.89 34.80
CA GLY A 800 42.41 -19.94 35.85
C GLY A 800 41.50 -21.18 35.67
N GLY A 801 42.03 -22.26 35.07
CA GLY A 801 41.91 -23.62 35.65
C GLY A 801 40.85 -24.65 35.16
N LEU A 802 41.36 -25.86 34.80
CA LEU A 802 40.70 -27.20 34.81
C LEU A 802 39.51 -27.46 33.84
N GLY A 803 39.43 -28.59 33.10
CA GLY A 803 40.41 -29.65 32.81
C GLY A 803 39.82 -30.96 32.22
N MET A 804 40.53 -31.61 31.28
CA MET A 804 40.33 -32.98 30.72
C MET A 804 39.07 -33.25 29.84
N ALA A 805 39.07 -34.15 28.82
CA ALA A 805 40.16 -34.74 28.00
C ALA A 805 39.63 -35.48 26.72
N GLY A 806 40.40 -35.45 25.62
CA GLY A 806 40.40 -36.45 24.52
C GLY A 806 39.37 -36.31 23.38
N GLY A 807 39.70 -36.54 22.09
CA GLY A 807 41.03 -36.72 21.48
C GLY A 807 41.02 -37.10 19.97
N VAL A 808 42.01 -36.55 19.22
CA VAL A 808 42.79 -37.14 18.09
C VAL A 808 42.03 -38.01 17.05
N LYS A 809 41.99 -37.70 15.73
CA LYS A 809 43.15 -37.76 14.78
C LYS A 809 42.85 -37.14 13.39
N LYS A 810 43.90 -36.83 12.61
CA LYS A 810 43.88 -36.40 11.18
C LYS A 810 45.03 -37.10 10.42
N PRO A 811 44.93 -37.36 9.10
CA PRO A 811 45.75 -36.65 8.09
C PRO A 811 45.00 -36.45 6.75
N GLY A 812 45.49 -35.80 5.67
CA GLY A 812 46.71 -35.00 5.38
C GLY A 812 46.66 -34.59 3.88
N ALA A 813 46.87 -33.33 3.49
CA ALA A 813 48.13 -32.76 2.94
C ALA A 813 48.61 -33.41 1.61
N LYS A 814 49.06 -32.72 0.53
CA LYS A 814 49.65 -31.37 0.30
C LYS A 814 49.14 -30.85 -1.09
N LYS A 815 49.56 -29.73 -1.74
CA LYS A 815 50.65 -28.74 -1.60
C LYS A 815 50.25 -27.41 -2.31
N ALA A 816 50.88 -26.28 -1.95
CA ALA A 816 50.76 -24.95 -2.59
C ALA A 816 51.98 -24.68 -3.55
N PRO A 817 52.26 -23.49 -4.17
CA PRO A 817 51.78 -22.13 -3.81
C PRO A 817 51.59 -21.02 -4.92
N SER A 818 50.98 -19.90 -4.46
CA SER A 818 51.30 -18.45 -4.70
C SER A 818 51.19 -17.73 -6.07
N ALA A 819 50.72 -16.46 -5.97
CA ALA A 819 51.02 -15.26 -6.80
C ALA A 819 50.47 -15.20 -8.24
N SER A 820 50.19 -14.03 -8.85
CA SER A 820 49.89 -12.65 -8.38
C SER A 820 49.26 -11.84 -9.56
N ALA A 821 48.78 -10.60 -9.31
CA ALA A 821 48.56 -9.45 -10.23
C ALA A 821 48.17 -9.69 -11.72
N SER A 822 47.02 -9.26 -12.26
CA SER A 822 46.50 -7.88 -12.49
C SER A 822 46.80 -7.31 -13.90
N ALA A 823 45.80 -6.61 -14.46
CA ALA A 823 45.84 -5.66 -15.60
C ALA A 823 46.04 -6.20 -17.05
N PRO A 824 45.62 -5.43 -18.10
CA PRO A 824 45.32 -5.97 -19.44
C PRO A 824 46.14 -5.33 -20.62
N PRO A 825 45.58 -4.75 -21.71
CA PRO A 825 45.63 -5.40 -23.03
C PRO A 825 46.26 -4.57 -24.18
N THR A 826 46.68 -5.24 -25.27
CA THR A 826 46.87 -4.61 -26.60
C THR A 826 46.76 -5.60 -27.78
N GLU A 827 46.69 -5.00 -28.97
CA GLU A 827 46.24 -5.47 -30.29
C GLU A 827 47.13 -6.48 -31.07
N GLU A 828 46.53 -6.96 -32.17
CA GLU A 828 47.10 -7.06 -33.55
C GLU A 828 47.63 -8.37 -34.17
N ALA A 829 47.42 -8.42 -35.50
CA ALA A 829 48.08 -9.16 -36.57
C ALA A 829 48.14 -10.71 -36.59
N ALA A 830 47.48 -11.29 -37.60
CA ALA A 830 47.81 -12.61 -38.17
C ALA A 830 48.87 -12.47 -39.29
N PRO A 831 49.42 -13.58 -39.82
CA PRO A 831 49.18 -13.85 -41.25
C PRO A 831 49.08 -15.33 -41.69
N ALA A 832 48.25 -15.55 -42.73
CA ALA A 832 48.36 -16.46 -43.89
C ALA A 832 48.81 -17.94 -43.78
N GLY A 833 48.12 -18.84 -44.52
CA GLY A 833 48.53 -20.26 -44.66
C GLY A 833 47.67 -21.19 -45.55
N GLU A 834 47.58 -20.91 -46.85
CA GLU A 834 47.31 -21.86 -47.97
C GLU A 834 45.95 -22.64 -48.09
N ALA A 835 45.71 -23.17 -49.30
CA ALA A 835 44.56 -23.97 -49.79
C ALA A 835 45.08 -24.99 -50.86
N PRO A 836 44.28 -25.91 -51.49
CA PRO A 836 43.46 -25.54 -52.67
C PRO A 836 42.27 -26.47 -53.09
N ALA A 837 41.66 -26.14 -54.25
CA ALA A 837 41.09 -27.02 -55.31
C ALA A 837 39.58 -27.42 -55.39
N ASP A 838 38.85 -26.73 -56.29
CA ASP A 838 38.05 -27.25 -57.45
C ASP A 838 36.79 -28.16 -57.30
N ALA A 839 35.72 -28.08 -58.15
CA ALA A 839 35.26 -27.06 -59.13
C ALA A 839 33.79 -27.29 -59.64
N LYS A 840 33.12 -26.19 -60.10
CA LYS A 840 32.02 -25.92 -61.11
C LYS A 840 31.15 -27.05 -61.76
N PRO A 841 29.99 -26.78 -62.47
CA PRO A 841 29.54 -25.50 -63.10
C PRO A 841 28.02 -25.09 -63.08
N ALA A 842 27.76 -23.78 -63.32
CA ALA A 842 26.66 -23.13 -64.11
C ALA A 842 25.14 -23.36 -63.80
N ALA A 843 24.18 -22.43 -64.03
CA ALA A 843 24.07 -20.96 -64.24
C ALA A 843 22.53 -20.60 -64.36
N ALA A 844 21.96 -19.38 -64.58
CA ALA A 844 22.40 -17.98 -64.72
C ALA A 844 21.19 -16.97 -64.67
N LYS A 845 21.42 -15.71 -64.27
CA LYS A 845 20.58 -14.46 -64.44
C LYS A 845 19.24 -14.37 -63.67
N GLY A 846 18.79 -13.20 -63.20
CA GLY A 846 19.35 -11.82 -63.14
C GLY A 846 18.24 -10.79 -62.75
N GLY A 847 18.48 -9.50 -62.44
CA GLY A 847 19.72 -8.71 -62.28
C GLY A 847 19.49 -7.18 -62.42
N LEU A 848 20.43 -6.34 -61.93
CA LEU A 848 20.47 -4.84 -61.89
C LEU A 848 19.70 -4.17 -60.72
N GLY A 849 20.22 -3.16 -59.98
CA GLY A 849 21.57 -2.55 -59.88
C GLY A 849 21.53 -1.40 -58.82
N MET A 850 22.44 -1.29 -57.83
CA MET A 850 23.79 -0.67 -57.86
C MET A 850 23.80 0.79 -58.36
N ALA A 851 24.45 1.80 -57.74
CA ALA A 851 25.44 1.89 -56.64
C ALA A 851 25.23 3.22 -55.83
N GLY A 852 25.97 3.67 -54.81
CA GLY A 852 27.17 3.20 -54.09
C GLY A 852 28.30 4.25 -54.06
N GLY A 853 28.88 4.57 -52.88
CA GLY A 853 30.18 5.29 -52.78
C GLY A 853 30.38 6.43 -51.76
N ILE A 854 31.01 6.12 -50.62
CA ILE A 854 32.20 6.81 -50.04
C ILE A 854 32.23 8.37 -49.95
N LYS A 855 32.07 8.94 -48.73
CA LYS A 855 33.11 9.72 -47.97
C LYS A 855 32.62 10.38 -46.66
N LYS A 856 33.45 10.33 -45.61
CA LYS A 856 33.64 11.41 -44.60
C LYS A 856 34.93 12.17 -44.99
N PRO A 857 35.01 13.49 -44.81
CA PRO A 857 35.22 14.14 -43.50
C PRO A 857 34.22 15.28 -43.22
N GLY A 858 34.17 15.93 -42.06
CA GLY A 858 34.95 15.74 -40.83
C GLY A 858 35.63 17.04 -40.33
N ALA A 859 35.58 17.23 -39.01
CA ALA A 859 36.30 18.22 -38.20
C ALA A 859 35.78 19.69 -38.11
N LYS A 860 35.72 20.14 -36.85
CA LYS A 860 35.71 21.52 -36.30
C LYS A 860 34.40 22.32 -36.46
N LYS A 861 33.70 22.75 -35.38
CA LYS A 861 34.07 23.40 -34.07
C LYS A 861 34.03 24.93 -34.16
N ALA A 862 32.86 25.52 -33.86
CA ALA A 862 32.68 26.80 -33.16
C ALA A 862 31.18 27.12 -32.99
N ALA A 863 30.71 27.15 -31.75
CA ALA A 863 29.69 28.11 -31.29
C ALA A 863 30.45 29.36 -30.75
N PRO A 864 29.82 30.44 -30.24
CA PRO A 864 28.39 30.67 -29.98
C PRO A 864 27.91 32.08 -30.42
N ALA A 865 26.92 32.63 -29.70
CA ALA A 865 26.33 33.98 -29.76
C ALA A 865 25.44 34.26 -31.00
N ALA A 866 24.13 34.52 -30.93
CA ALA A 866 23.22 35.18 -29.95
C ALA A 866 23.00 36.68 -30.19
N ALA A 867 21.79 37.14 -29.85
CA ALA A 867 21.20 38.47 -30.11
C ALA A 867 20.96 38.83 -31.60
N SER A 868 19.94 39.61 -31.97
CA SER A 868 18.65 39.91 -31.32
C SER A 868 17.70 40.63 -32.31
N ALA A 869 16.42 40.76 -31.93
CA ALA A 869 15.43 41.72 -32.46
C ALA A 869 14.94 41.57 -33.92
N ALA A 870 13.61 41.52 -34.06
CA ALA A 870 12.89 41.94 -35.27
C ALA A 870 12.78 43.48 -35.31
N PRO A 871 12.32 44.13 -36.41
CA PRO A 871 10.87 44.24 -36.61
C PRO A 871 10.34 44.30 -38.08
N ALA A 872 9.05 43.95 -38.21
CA ALA A 872 7.99 44.54 -39.04
C ALA A 872 8.19 44.96 -40.52
N GLU A 873 7.21 44.51 -41.34
CA GLU A 873 6.57 45.19 -42.51
C GLU A 873 7.39 45.40 -43.81
N ALA A 874 6.82 45.26 -45.03
CA ALA A 874 5.48 44.82 -45.48
C ALA A 874 5.53 44.20 -46.92
N ALA A 875 4.40 43.67 -47.40
CA ALA A 875 4.25 43.02 -48.73
C ALA A 875 4.09 44.02 -49.91
N PRO A 876 4.12 43.60 -51.20
CA PRO A 876 2.94 42.97 -51.86
C PRO A 876 3.37 41.87 -52.91
N ALA A 877 2.59 41.33 -53.86
CA ALA A 877 1.21 41.55 -54.36
C ALA A 877 0.66 40.26 -55.06
N ASP A 878 -0.67 40.12 -55.25
CA ASP A 878 -1.34 39.86 -56.55
C ASP A 878 -2.88 39.69 -56.42
N THR A 879 -3.65 39.77 -57.53
CA THR A 879 -5.15 39.88 -57.57
C THR A 879 -5.74 39.18 -58.84
N ALA A 880 -7.05 39.01 -59.10
CA ALA A 880 -8.30 39.52 -58.49
C ALA A 880 -9.35 38.36 -58.31
N SER A 881 -10.68 38.39 -58.57
CA SER A 881 -11.62 39.28 -59.30
C SER A 881 -13.09 39.13 -58.77
N GLU A 882 -14.11 39.61 -59.50
CA GLU A 882 -15.46 39.94 -58.98
C GLU A 882 -16.66 39.00 -59.36
N ALA A 883 -17.85 39.33 -58.83
CA ALA A 883 -19.13 38.58 -58.88
C ALA A 883 -20.16 39.09 -59.93
N PRO A 884 -21.42 38.57 -59.94
CA PRO A 884 -22.59 39.45 -59.71
C PRO A 884 -23.78 38.79 -58.93
N ALA A 885 -24.99 39.39 -58.92
CA ALA A 885 -26.05 39.16 -57.90
C ALA A 885 -27.54 39.34 -58.35
N LYS A 886 -28.48 39.39 -57.37
CA LYS A 886 -29.90 39.92 -57.37
C LYS A 886 -31.05 39.01 -57.90
N PRO A 887 -32.38 39.32 -57.69
CA PRO A 887 -33.04 40.42 -56.92
C PRO A 887 -34.38 40.09 -56.13
N VAL A 888 -35.00 41.16 -55.55
CA VAL A 888 -36.45 41.41 -55.20
C VAL A 888 -36.93 41.17 -53.74
N ALA A 889 -37.84 42.05 -53.24
CA ALA A 889 -38.41 42.08 -51.88
C ALA A 889 -39.74 42.90 -51.76
N LYS A 890 -40.48 42.77 -50.64
CA LYS A 890 -41.51 43.69 -50.03
C LYS A 890 -42.13 43.00 -48.79
N GLY A 891 -42.48 43.60 -47.64
CA GLY A 891 -42.29 44.90 -46.95
C GLY A 891 -42.62 44.67 -45.43
N GLY A 892 -42.20 45.42 -44.40
CA GLY A 892 -42.15 46.88 -44.15
C GLY A 892 -43.42 47.30 -43.36
N LEU A 893 -43.43 48.01 -42.21
CA LEU A 893 -42.45 48.78 -41.41
C LEU A 893 -42.86 48.71 -39.90
N GLY A 894 -42.14 49.18 -38.85
CA GLY A 894 -40.79 49.76 -38.72
C GLY A 894 -40.72 51.14 -38.01
N MET A 895 -40.39 51.22 -36.70
CA MET A 895 -40.17 52.50 -35.96
C MET A 895 -39.12 52.45 -34.81
N ALA A 896 -38.04 53.24 -34.99
CA ALA A 896 -37.18 54.00 -34.04
C ALA A 896 -36.68 53.48 -32.65
N GLY A 897 -35.34 53.57 -32.45
CA GLY A 897 -34.64 53.78 -31.15
C GLY A 897 -33.89 52.57 -30.55
N GLY A 898 -32.69 52.67 -29.96
CA GLY A 898 -31.70 53.77 -29.97
C GLY A 898 -30.54 53.63 -28.95
N ILE A 899 -29.31 54.02 -29.36
CA ILE A 899 -28.18 54.55 -28.52
C ILE A 899 -27.25 53.57 -27.71
N LYS A 900 -26.09 53.28 -28.32
CA LYS A 900 -24.67 53.36 -27.83
C LYS A 900 -24.10 52.59 -26.60
N LYS A 901 -23.03 51.81 -26.91
CA LYS A 901 -21.74 51.63 -26.16
C LYS A 901 -21.03 52.98 -25.86
N PRO A 902 -20.14 53.17 -24.85
CA PRO A 902 -18.80 52.53 -24.84
C PRO A 902 -18.10 52.33 -23.46
N GLY A 903 -16.88 51.77 -23.48
CA GLY A 903 -16.11 51.43 -22.29
C GLY A 903 -14.96 52.36 -21.86
N ALA A 904 -14.27 51.86 -20.83
CA ALA A 904 -12.85 52.03 -20.45
C ALA A 904 -12.29 53.37 -19.93
N LYS A 905 -11.39 53.18 -18.93
CA LYS A 905 -10.29 54.05 -18.40
C LYS A 905 -10.57 55.05 -17.25
N LYS A 906 -9.78 54.80 -16.18
CA LYS A 906 -8.94 55.73 -15.38
C LYS A 906 -9.47 56.25 -14.03
N ALA A 907 -8.48 56.42 -13.14
CA ALA A 907 -8.43 57.22 -11.90
C ALA A 907 -9.12 56.65 -10.64
N ALA A 908 -8.32 56.49 -9.58
CA ALA A 908 -8.77 56.60 -8.20
C ALA A 908 -8.83 58.09 -7.78
N PRO A 909 -9.46 58.38 -6.64
CA PRO A 909 -8.69 59.06 -5.59
C PRO A 909 -8.82 58.35 -4.22
N ALA A 910 -7.87 58.64 -3.33
CA ALA A 910 -7.95 58.24 -1.93
C ALA A 910 -8.78 59.22 -1.09
N ALA A 911 -9.33 58.73 0.02
CA ALA A 911 -9.82 59.53 1.13
C ALA A 911 -9.50 58.79 2.44
N ALA A 912 -9.17 59.51 3.50
CA ALA A 912 -8.75 58.94 4.78
C ALA A 912 -9.37 59.71 5.96
N SER A 913 -9.30 59.09 7.16
CA SER A 913 -9.40 59.74 8.47
C SER A 913 -10.71 60.47 8.83
N ALA A 914 -11.49 59.89 9.76
CA ALA A 914 -12.26 60.66 10.74
C ALA A 914 -12.54 59.87 12.05
N ALA A 915 -11.83 60.25 13.10
CA ALA A 915 -12.26 60.27 14.51
C ALA A 915 -12.13 61.76 14.96
N PRO A 916 -12.62 62.26 16.12
CA PRO A 916 -12.79 61.57 17.42
C PRO A 916 -14.01 62.03 18.27
N ALA A 917 -13.98 61.72 19.59
CA ALA A 917 -14.56 62.48 20.71
C ALA A 917 -16.12 62.45 20.90
N ASP A 918 -16.70 62.52 22.10
CA ASP A 918 -16.16 62.46 23.48
C ASP A 918 -17.26 62.12 24.53
N ALA A 919 -16.87 62.11 25.82
CA ALA A 919 -17.66 62.38 27.04
C ALA A 919 -18.01 61.21 28.02
N ALA A 920 -17.31 61.23 29.16
CA ALA A 920 -17.77 60.80 30.49
C ALA A 920 -18.19 62.08 31.30
N PRO A 921 -18.32 62.16 32.65
CA PRO A 921 -18.22 61.14 33.71
C PRO A 921 -19.32 61.23 34.81
N ALA A 922 -19.20 60.40 35.86
CA ALA A 922 -19.71 60.68 37.22
C ALA A 922 -18.93 59.86 38.29
N GLU A 923 -18.75 60.44 39.49
CA GLU A 923 -18.13 59.83 40.69
C GLU A 923 -19.23 59.22 41.61
N SER A 924 -19.01 58.53 42.74
CA SER A 924 -17.84 58.23 43.59
C SER A 924 -17.91 56.72 44.05
N GLU A 925 -17.24 56.13 45.05
CA GLU A 925 -16.37 56.59 46.16
C GLU A 925 -15.41 55.45 46.62
N ALA A 926 -15.03 55.38 47.91
CA ALA A 926 -14.12 54.36 48.49
C ALA A 926 -14.53 53.95 49.92
N VAL A 927 -13.87 52.91 50.50
CA VAL A 927 -13.28 52.89 51.87
C VAL A 927 -12.60 51.54 52.21
N ALA A 928 -11.68 51.60 53.17
CA ALA A 928 -10.59 50.70 53.52
C ALA A 928 -10.90 49.32 54.20
N ASP A 929 -9.79 48.62 54.48
CA ASP A 929 -9.59 47.32 55.14
C ASP A 929 -9.83 47.32 56.68
N THR A 930 -10.11 46.15 57.28
CA THR A 930 -9.57 45.61 58.57
C THR A 930 -10.32 44.35 59.08
N SER A 931 -9.63 43.48 59.84
CA SER A 931 -10.18 42.28 60.49
C SER A 931 -10.75 42.55 61.90
N PRO A 932 -11.63 41.66 62.45
CA PRO A 932 -11.17 40.86 63.60
C PRO A 932 -11.79 39.44 63.80
N LYS A 933 -11.11 38.63 64.63
CA LYS A 933 -11.61 37.43 65.36
C LYS A 933 -12.07 37.86 66.79
N PRO A 934 -12.68 37.03 67.70
CA PRO A 934 -12.63 35.56 67.84
C PRO A 934 -13.90 34.82 68.37
N ALA A 935 -13.82 33.48 68.52
CA ALA A 935 -14.37 32.62 69.62
C ALA A 935 -15.91 32.58 69.93
N THR A 936 -16.54 31.59 70.60
CA THR A 936 -16.31 30.13 70.94
C THR A 936 -17.63 29.57 71.54
N ALA A 937 -17.91 28.25 71.73
CA ALA A 937 -17.86 27.04 70.87
C ALA A 937 -18.12 25.76 71.73
N LYS A 938 -19.30 25.11 71.62
CA LYS A 938 -19.63 23.77 72.18
C LYS A 938 -20.98 23.27 71.60
N GLY A 939 -21.19 22.00 71.26
CA GLY A 939 -20.33 20.80 71.15
C GLY A 939 -21.22 19.60 70.72
N GLY A 940 -20.76 18.43 70.28
CA GLY A 940 -19.43 17.83 70.01
C GLY A 940 -19.64 16.32 69.69
N LEU A 941 -18.70 15.46 69.28
CA LEU A 941 -17.30 15.50 68.83
C LEU A 941 -17.13 14.29 67.84
N GLY A 942 -16.15 14.12 66.96
CA GLY A 942 -14.94 14.87 66.55
C GLY A 942 -14.66 14.62 65.05
N LEU A 943 -13.66 15.22 64.37
CA LEU A 943 -12.19 15.14 64.48
C LEU A 943 -11.59 13.81 63.98
N ALA A 944 -10.73 13.75 62.94
CA ALA A 944 -10.31 14.72 61.89
C ALA A 944 -9.59 13.96 60.73
N GLY A 945 -9.38 14.47 59.50
CA GLY A 945 -9.86 15.71 58.87
C GLY A 945 -8.77 16.53 58.14
N GLY A 946 -8.47 16.28 56.85
CA GLY A 946 -7.55 17.12 56.05
C GLY A 946 -7.03 16.50 54.73
N ILE A 947 -6.54 17.34 53.79
CA ILE A 947 -6.02 16.97 52.45
C ILE A 947 -4.75 17.80 52.10
N LYS A 948 -3.90 17.26 51.19
CA LYS A 948 -2.76 17.87 50.43
C LYS A 948 -1.37 17.99 51.12
N LYS A 949 -0.37 17.40 50.42
CA LYS A 949 0.96 17.93 49.96
C LYS A 949 1.79 18.85 50.90
N PRO A 950 3.15 18.74 50.92
CA PRO A 950 4.01 18.70 49.72
C PRO A 950 5.27 17.81 49.84
N GLY A 951 6.26 18.02 48.95
CA GLY A 951 7.66 17.63 49.19
C GLY A 951 8.23 16.54 48.29
N ALA A 952 8.86 16.91 47.18
CA ALA A 952 9.57 15.98 46.31
C ALA A 952 10.96 15.58 46.84
N LYS A 953 11.44 14.37 46.50
CA LYS A 953 12.73 14.17 45.80
C LYS A 953 13.01 12.71 45.40
N LYS A 954 13.40 12.55 44.12
CA LYS A 954 14.43 11.66 43.51
C LYS A 954 14.50 10.15 43.82
N ALA A 955 15.09 9.46 42.83
CA ALA A 955 15.78 8.17 42.89
C ALA A 955 14.95 6.87 42.87
N ALA A 956 14.80 6.31 41.66
CA ALA A 956 15.08 4.89 41.41
C ALA A 956 16.62 4.69 41.30
N PRO A 957 17.18 3.49 41.05
CA PRO A 957 16.56 2.16 40.90
C PRO A 957 17.24 1.05 41.76
N ALA A 958 16.74 -0.19 41.66
CA ALA A 958 17.56 -1.40 41.77
C ALA A 958 16.86 -2.58 41.10
N ALA A 959 17.64 -3.55 40.60
CA ALA A 959 17.17 -4.83 40.06
C ALA A 959 18.15 -5.95 40.49
N ALA A 960 17.84 -7.19 40.10
CA ALA A 960 18.64 -8.42 40.21
C ALA A 960 18.63 -9.21 41.55
N THR A 961 17.96 -10.38 41.50
CA THR A 961 18.50 -11.78 41.61
C THR A 961 19.91 -12.05 42.19
N PRO A 962 20.25 -13.33 42.50
CA PRO A 962 19.44 -14.54 42.83
C PRO A 962 19.99 -15.32 44.05
N ALA A 963 19.37 -16.46 44.42
CA ALA A 963 20.01 -17.78 44.69
C ALA A 963 19.19 -18.70 45.62
N ALA A 964 19.35 -20.02 45.42
CA ALA A 964 19.08 -21.09 46.39
C ALA A 964 20.44 -21.82 46.67
N PRO A 965 20.59 -22.72 47.67
CA PRO A 965 19.99 -24.06 47.57
C PRO A 965 19.68 -24.85 48.89
N ALA A 966 18.89 -25.93 48.72
CA ALA A 966 19.07 -27.30 49.25
C ALA A 966 19.01 -27.69 50.78
N ASP A 967 18.09 -28.63 51.03
CA ASP A 967 18.22 -29.96 51.68
C ASP A 967 18.30 -30.20 53.21
N ALA A 968 17.30 -30.96 53.72
CA ALA A 968 17.33 -32.07 54.72
C ALA A 968 15.90 -32.33 55.28
N GLU A 969 15.39 -33.55 55.59
CA GLU A 969 15.69 -34.93 55.16
C GLU A 969 14.55 -35.89 55.65
N THR A 970 14.40 -37.10 55.06
CA THR A 970 13.58 -38.27 55.55
C THR A 970 12.03 -38.10 55.59
N SER A 971 11.13 -39.10 55.60
CA SER A 971 11.07 -40.55 55.24
C SER A 971 9.57 -40.99 55.35
N ALA A 972 9.02 -42.14 54.90
CA ALA A 972 9.33 -43.20 53.91
C ALA A 972 8.00 -43.99 53.60
N ALA A 973 8.01 -45.04 52.78
CA ALA A 973 6.82 -45.87 52.45
C ALA A 973 7.16 -47.37 52.22
N PRO A 974 6.17 -48.28 52.32
CA PRO A 974 5.98 -49.43 51.40
C PRO A 974 4.51 -49.53 50.89
N ALA A 975 4.11 -50.14 49.76
CA ALA A 975 4.42 -51.45 49.12
C ALA A 975 3.74 -52.66 49.83
N GLU A 976 3.22 -53.73 49.18
CA GLU A 976 3.13 -54.10 47.74
C GLU A 976 2.01 -55.17 47.45
N ALA A 977 1.97 -55.70 46.23
CA ALA A 977 0.95 -56.55 45.56
C ALA A 977 0.51 -57.92 46.16
N THR A 978 -0.60 -58.50 45.66
CA THR A 978 -0.75 -59.90 45.09
C THR A 978 -2.25 -60.30 44.84
N ALA A 979 -2.56 -61.54 44.39
CA ALA A 979 -3.73 -61.86 43.55
C ALA A 979 -4.66 -63.03 43.98
N SER A 980 -5.90 -63.01 43.45
CA SER A 980 -6.78 -64.15 43.04
C SER A 980 -7.27 -65.23 44.04
N SER A 981 -8.61 -65.41 44.20
CA SER A 981 -9.40 -66.58 43.69
C SER A 981 -10.74 -66.93 44.43
N ALA A 982 -11.72 -67.42 43.65
CA ALA A 982 -12.85 -68.37 43.90
C ALA A 982 -13.96 -68.16 44.99
N GLU A 983 -15.22 -68.01 44.51
CA GLU A 983 -16.51 -68.76 44.76
C GLU A 983 -16.98 -69.16 46.21
N VAL A 984 -18.24 -69.54 46.54
CA VAL A 984 -19.38 -70.18 45.80
C VAL A 984 -20.76 -69.80 46.43
N SER A 985 -21.88 -70.04 45.71
CA SER A 985 -23.30 -70.22 46.18
C SER A 985 -24.23 -68.98 46.20
N ALA A 986 -25.53 -69.03 45.82
CA ALA A 986 -26.36 -70.06 45.15
C ALA A 986 -27.62 -69.44 44.46
N GLU A 987 -28.36 -70.29 43.72
CA GLU A 987 -29.59 -70.04 42.90
C GLU A 987 -30.92 -70.06 43.74
N PRO A 988 -32.19 -69.94 43.22
CA PRO A 988 -32.68 -70.45 41.92
C PRO A 988 -33.83 -69.72 41.14
N GLU A 989 -34.01 -70.17 39.88
CA GLU A 989 -35.27 -70.44 39.15
C GLU A 989 -36.21 -69.36 38.54
N ALA A 990 -36.87 -69.80 37.45
CA ALA A 990 -38.00 -69.25 36.70
C ALA A 990 -39.05 -70.42 36.53
N PRO A 991 -40.11 -70.45 35.66
CA PRO A 991 -40.38 -69.68 34.42
C PRO A 991 -41.89 -69.41 34.13
N ALA A 992 -42.22 -69.29 32.83
CA ALA A 992 -43.50 -69.60 32.15
C ALA A 992 -44.39 -68.44 31.64
N ALA A 993 -45.14 -68.72 30.57
CA ALA A 993 -46.07 -67.83 29.87
C ALA A 993 -47.37 -68.60 29.50
N PRO A 994 -48.49 -67.89 29.24
CA PRO A 994 -49.10 -68.04 27.90
C PRO A 994 -49.78 -66.76 27.34
N LYS A 995 -50.26 -66.88 26.08
CA LYS A 995 -51.24 -66.01 25.37
C LYS A 995 -52.51 -66.86 25.08
N PRO A 996 -53.60 -66.39 24.39
CA PRO A 996 -54.09 -65.06 23.96
C PRO A 996 -55.50 -64.78 24.63
N PRO A 997 -56.50 -64.00 24.11
CA PRO A 997 -56.65 -63.22 22.87
C PRO A 997 -57.21 -61.77 22.99
N THR A 998 -57.73 -61.24 21.88
CA THR A 998 -57.83 -59.82 21.48
C THR A 998 -59.26 -59.34 21.20
N ALA A 999 -59.47 -58.01 21.05
CA ALA A 999 -60.22 -57.43 19.90
C ALA A 999 -60.15 -55.89 19.81
N LYS A 1000 -60.30 -55.36 18.58
CA LYS A 1000 -60.27 -53.94 18.12
C LYS A 1000 -58.87 -53.29 18.18
N GLY A 1001 -58.20 -52.83 17.11
CA GLY A 1001 -58.58 -52.48 15.72
C GLY A 1001 -58.34 -50.98 15.51
N GLY A 1002 -57.67 -50.42 14.49
CA GLY A 1002 -57.36 -50.79 13.10
C GLY A 1002 -57.59 -49.52 12.25
N LEU A 1003 -56.83 -49.09 11.24
CA LEU A 1003 -55.81 -49.72 10.37
C LEU A 1003 -54.63 -48.77 10.06
N GLY A 1004 -53.62 -49.27 9.35
CA GLY A 1004 -52.59 -48.51 8.61
C GLY A 1004 -51.87 -49.44 7.61
N LEU A 1005 -50.88 -48.94 6.84
CA LEU A 1005 -49.86 -49.66 6.04
C LEU A 1005 -48.72 -48.64 5.75
N ALA A 1006 -47.39 -48.87 5.90
CA ALA A 1006 -46.49 -49.97 5.48
C ALA A 1006 -46.18 -49.94 3.96
N GLY A 1007 -44.99 -50.31 3.44
CA GLY A 1007 -43.72 -50.84 4.01
C GLY A 1007 -42.70 -51.09 2.85
N GLY A 1008 -41.49 -51.63 3.06
CA GLY A 1008 -40.51 -51.86 1.97
C GLY A 1008 -39.47 -52.97 2.22
N ILE A 1009 -38.47 -53.12 1.31
CA ILE A 1009 -37.12 -53.79 1.40
C ILE A 1009 -36.69 -54.63 0.14
N LYS A 1010 -35.46 -54.34 -0.36
CA LYS A 1010 -34.41 -55.09 -1.16
C LYS A 1010 -34.72 -56.22 -2.22
N LYS A 1011 -34.10 -56.05 -3.42
CA LYS A 1011 -33.32 -56.95 -4.37
C LYS A 1011 -33.48 -58.52 -4.31
N PRO A 1012 -33.30 -59.33 -5.40
CA PRO A 1012 -32.36 -59.15 -6.55
C PRO A 1012 -32.73 -59.74 -7.97
N GLY A 1013 -31.86 -59.58 -9.00
CA GLY A 1013 -31.53 -60.65 -9.98
C GLY A 1013 -32.06 -60.64 -11.45
N GLN A 1014 -31.12 -60.62 -12.42
CA GLN A 1014 -31.16 -60.86 -13.91
C GLN A 1014 -32.28 -61.80 -14.49
N LYS A 1015 -32.71 -61.75 -15.78
CA LYS A 1015 -31.91 -61.85 -17.05
C LYS A 1015 -32.80 -61.76 -18.36
N LYS A 1016 -32.29 -61.15 -19.46
CA LYS A 1016 -32.54 -61.35 -20.94
C LYS A 1016 -33.99 -61.57 -21.53
N ALA A 1017 -34.33 -61.23 -22.79
CA ALA A 1017 -33.70 -60.44 -23.89
C ALA A 1017 -34.68 -60.22 -25.08
N ALA A 1018 -34.50 -59.15 -25.88
CA ALA A 1018 -34.81 -59.07 -27.33
C ALA A 1018 -34.30 -57.75 -27.97
N ALA A 1019 -34.09 -57.75 -29.29
CA ALA A 1019 -33.78 -56.62 -30.20
C ALA A 1019 -34.14 -57.07 -31.65
N PRO A 1020 -34.09 -56.25 -32.73
CA PRO A 1020 -33.67 -54.84 -32.88
C PRO A 1020 -34.67 -53.95 -33.69
N ALA A 1021 -34.33 -52.66 -33.97
CA ALA A 1021 -34.32 -52.03 -35.33
C ALA A 1021 -34.35 -50.46 -35.36
N ALA A 1022 -33.60 -49.94 -36.34
CA ALA A 1022 -33.30 -48.58 -36.84
C ALA A 1022 -34.34 -47.42 -36.90
N ALA A 1023 -33.75 -46.20 -37.00
CA ALA A 1023 -34.17 -45.00 -37.78
C ALA A 1023 -35.18 -43.95 -37.20
N ALA A 1024 -35.23 -42.77 -37.86
CA ALA A 1024 -35.86 -41.48 -37.49
C ALA A 1024 -36.80 -40.99 -38.64
N PRO A 1025 -37.32 -39.72 -38.76
CA PRO A 1025 -37.17 -38.49 -37.95
C PRO A 1025 -38.44 -37.57 -37.77
N ALA A 1026 -38.26 -36.43 -37.06
CA ALA A 1026 -38.82 -35.06 -37.18
C ALA A 1026 -40.29 -34.72 -37.62
N ALA A 1027 -40.88 -33.64 -37.05
CA ALA A 1027 -41.52 -32.49 -37.76
C ALA A 1027 -42.16 -31.39 -36.84
N THR A 1028 -42.25 -30.16 -37.37
CA THR A 1028 -43.02 -28.95 -36.90
C THR A 1028 -44.37 -28.84 -37.70
N PRO A 1029 -45.22 -27.74 -37.78
CA PRO A 1029 -44.98 -26.28 -37.58
C PRO A 1029 -46.13 -25.38 -36.99
N GLU A 1030 -45.78 -24.09 -36.83
CA GLU A 1030 -46.47 -22.76 -37.00
C GLU A 1030 -47.99 -22.59 -37.31
N PRO A 1031 -48.63 -21.39 -37.08
CA PRO A 1031 -48.51 -20.24 -38.03
C PRO A 1031 -48.71 -18.75 -37.55
N ALA A 1032 -48.02 -17.81 -38.23
CA ALA A 1032 -48.51 -16.57 -38.89
C ALA A 1032 -48.86 -15.19 -38.21
N THR A 1033 -48.15 -14.14 -38.70
CA THR A 1033 -48.57 -12.79 -39.23
C THR A 1033 -49.01 -11.56 -38.38
N GLU A 1034 -48.14 -10.52 -38.43
CA GLU A 1034 -48.32 -9.12 -38.94
C GLU A 1034 -48.88 -7.90 -38.14
N GLN A 1035 -47.97 -6.88 -38.05
CA GLN A 1035 -48.08 -5.42 -38.34
C GLN A 1035 -48.77 -4.35 -37.44
N ALA A 1036 -48.06 -3.21 -37.34
CA ALA A 1036 -48.48 -1.78 -37.40
C ALA A 1036 -48.49 -0.85 -36.14
N ASP A 1037 -47.58 0.14 -36.20
CA ASP A 1037 -47.69 1.59 -35.92
C ASP A 1037 -47.77 2.25 -34.51
N GLU A 1038 -47.17 3.46 -34.48
CA GLU A 1038 -47.07 4.53 -33.45
C GLU A 1038 -48.37 5.42 -33.40
N PRO A 1039 -48.52 6.58 -32.68
CA PRO A 1039 -47.51 7.43 -31.99
C PRO A 1039 -47.91 8.22 -30.70
N ALA A 1040 -46.96 9.04 -30.22
CA ALA A 1040 -47.10 10.43 -29.71
C ALA A 1040 -47.62 10.80 -28.28
N GLU A 1041 -46.70 11.45 -27.54
CA GLU A 1041 -46.81 12.81 -26.95
C GLU A 1041 -47.41 13.19 -25.55
N GLN A 1042 -46.72 14.20 -24.97
CA GLN A 1042 -47.17 15.32 -24.11
C GLN A 1042 -47.62 15.13 -22.63
N SER A 1043 -46.64 15.32 -21.72
CA SER A 1043 -46.57 16.36 -20.66
C SER A 1043 -47.82 16.91 -19.94
N SER A 1044 -47.72 17.05 -18.60
CA SER A 1044 -48.07 18.30 -17.89
C SER A 1044 -47.60 18.31 -16.41
N ASN A 1045 -47.46 19.51 -15.83
CA ASN A 1045 -47.14 19.75 -14.41
C ASN A 1045 -48.41 19.78 -13.54
N GLY A 1046 -48.29 19.67 -12.21
CA GLY A 1046 -49.37 19.95 -11.26
C GLY A 1046 -48.92 19.95 -9.79
N ASP A 1047 -49.05 21.09 -9.11
CA ASP A 1047 -48.58 21.34 -7.74
C ASP A 1047 -49.63 21.11 -6.63
N ALA A 1048 -49.15 21.27 -5.38
CA ALA A 1048 -49.86 21.81 -4.20
C ALA A 1048 -50.65 20.87 -3.25
N ALA A 1049 -49.98 20.52 -2.13
CA ALA A 1049 -50.36 20.79 -0.72
C ALA A 1049 -51.83 20.78 -0.24
N THR A 1050 -52.06 20.22 0.96
CA THR A 1050 -52.46 20.99 2.18
C THR A 1050 -52.49 20.16 3.48
N ASN A 1051 -52.58 20.85 4.62
CA ASN A 1051 -52.44 20.35 6.00
C ASN A 1051 -53.70 19.67 6.57
N GLY A 1052 -53.59 19.00 7.73
CA GLY A 1052 -54.74 18.63 8.56
C GLY A 1052 -54.42 17.80 9.82
N ASP A 1053 -54.22 18.45 10.97
CA ASP A 1053 -54.06 17.80 12.29
C ASP A 1053 -55.35 17.20 12.86
N THR A 1054 -55.24 16.19 13.75
CA THR A 1054 -55.90 16.18 15.08
C THR A 1054 -55.48 15.00 15.96
N ALA A 1055 -55.41 15.23 17.28
CA ALA A 1055 -55.22 14.20 18.33
C ALA A 1055 -55.91 14.61 19.65
N PRO A 1056 -56.36 13.63 20.46
CA PRO A 1056 -56.19 13.65 21.94
C PRO A 1056 -55.67 12.29 22.48
N ALA A 1057 -54.71 12.19 23.40
CA ALA A 1057 -54.78 12.44 24.87
C ALA A 1057 -55.53 11.34 25.67
N ALA A 1058 -55.08 10.80 26.82
CA ALA A 1058 -53.80 10.93 27.56
C ALA A 1058 -53.65 9.83 28.67
N GLU A 1059 -52.49 9.82 29.38
CA GLU A 1059 -52.23 9.27 30.73
C GLU A 1059 -52.23 7.72 30.98
N SER A 1060 -51.41 7.13 31.88
CA SER A 1060 -50.29 7.64 32.70
C SER A 1060 -49.37 6.50 33.25
N ALA A 1061 -48.31 6.88 33.98
CA ALA A 1061 -47.47 6.11 34.93
C ALA A 1061 -46.24 5.29 34.43
N ALA A 1062 -45.24 5.23 35.32
CA ALA A 1062 -43.90 4.60 35.23
C ALA A 1062 -43.54 4.06 36.66
N PRO A 1063 -42.49 3.24 36.94
CA PRO A 1063 -41.16 3.24 36.29
C PRO A 1063 -40.41 1.88 36.12
N SER A 1064 -39.18 2.01 35.58
CA SER A 1064 -37.99 1.12 35.70
C SER A 1064 -37.89 -0.25 34.98
N VAL A 1065 -37.02 -0.27 33.94
CA VAL A 1065 -35.92 -1.24 33.66
C VAL A 1065 -36.28 -2.76 33.63
N PRO A 1066 -36.11 -3.48 32.48
CA PRO A 1066 -34.78 -3.64 31.86
C PRO A 1066 -34.67 -3.71 30.32
N VAL A 1067 -33.46 -3.33 29.86
CA VAL A 1067 -32.72 -3.70 28.63
C VAL A 1067 -33.49 -4.36 27.46
N LYS A 1068 -33.84 -3.54 26.47
CA LYS A 1068 -33.78 -3.84 25.03
C LYS A 1068 -32.99 -2.70 24.38
N GLY A 1069 -32.17 -2.88 23.35
CA GLY A 1069 -32.23 -3.87 22.29
C GLY A 1069 -32.42 -3.10 20.99
N LEU A 1070 -31.32 -2.73 20.31
CA LEU A 1070 -31.29 -1.75 19.21
C LEU A 1070 -32.21 -2.15 18.05
N GLY A 1071 -33.41 -1.56 18.01
CA GLY A 1071 -34.32 -1.63 16.88
C GLY A 1071 -33.78 -0.81 15.72
N ILE A 1072 -33.33 -1.48 14.67
CA ILE A 1072 -32.91 -0.89 13.40
C ILE A 1072 -33.64 -1.66 12.30
N ALA A 1073 -34.28 -0.93 11.38
CA ALA A 1073 -35.07 -1.51 10.31
C ALA A 1073 -34.21 -2.33 9.31
N PRO A 1074 -34.78 -3.31 8.59
CA PRO A 1074 -34.10 -3.98 7.49
C PRO A 1074 -33.70 -2.96 6.42
N GLY A 1075 -32.43 -2.95 6.02
CA GLY A 1075 -31.89 -2.09 4.95
C GLY A 1075 -30.80 -1.10 5.39
N ALA A 1076 -30.75 -0.70 6.66
CA ALA A 1076 -29.72 0.24 7.13
C ALA A 1076 -28.33 -0.42 7.20
N ARG A 1077 -27.38 0.02 6.36
CA ARG A 1077 -25.96 -0.36 6.44
C ARG A 1077 -25.40 -0.05 7.83
N ARG A 1078 -24.71 -1.02 8.44
CA ARG A 1078 -24.05 -0.85 9.75
C ARG A 1078 -22.59 -0.41 9.56
N PRO A 1079 -22.18 0.78 10.03
CA PRO A 1079 -20.78 1.16 10.04
C PRO A 1079 -19.94 0.20 10.91
N GLY A 1080 -18.76 -0.19 10.40
CA GLY A 1080 -17.66 -0.70 11.23
C GLY A 1080 -17.85 -2.01 12.00
N LYS A 1081 -18.12 -3.13 11.31
CA LYS A 1081 -17.77 -4.47 11.85
C LYS A 1081 -16.60 -5.12 11.10
N ARG A 1082 -15.75 -5.78 11.87
CA ARG A 1082 -14.49 -6.44 11.48
C ARG A 1082 -14.70 -7.95 11.28
#